data_AF-A0A3M2S4V6-F1
#
_entry.id   AF-A0A3M2S4V6-F1
#
_cell.length_a   1.000
_cell.length_b   1.000
_cell.length_c   1.000
_cell.angle_alpha   90.00
_cell.angle_beta   90.00
_cell.angle_gamma   90.00
#
_symmetry.space_group_name_H-M   'P 1'
#
loop_
_entity.id
_entity.type
_entity.pdbx_description
1 polymer ?
#
loop_
_entity_poly.entity_id
_entity_poly.type
_entity_poly.pdbx_seq_one_letter_code
_entity_poly.pdbx_strand_id
1 'polypeptide(L)'
;MDISLLSDEEFSLWLETYISALGPMTSDASTSSPGAARALHLDRLATHTARRRLSRDDELGNMLNDQEIDLRLQAVDVSPLLDPELAWRLLLAADTLLERYQTRSQNMLDLEMSISLLERASSLLDEGNELFPDYLVVYGRAHRCHFEVTQDPFELRRTIQTLAPFLHVVDENPMFLQVYSNLLMDIFKISATHQDLQAAIERAEAVRNLAGAGVDLRIFALSNLAESLSELSDLQIGDADTHLNRAVMMGLEARELAQRPDCPITDVAFVYGSLSYAHYRRYLHSRRPLDVQEALENGRRAIELCGDGHPDKARWANQLGVAYIAHFHHLADRSSLENATSLFQQAIELSSENGQVRGLALSNLADALASRFDLTGETEALDIAVAKYRAAASQINPHIAKSADNLQNLGSILISAYHRHLGVEYLDEAVEVLNRALLRYPVGHVDIGFTHSLLCEALAKKHKHVNSSQEETIQSAIDHGTKSIQLAGQDDSHMHHILQNLSMAYQTKWEESNNGEKADLEKAIELSRKCLDVTPHDSSDRARLLGWLGGLLAEQLIDNDPDADGSTFTETFSLYTESVNSPNGSPLMRIKSAQRAVRILTNQNRWEEAKPISLAAMKLLPRVCGRYQSLQDQQQVVSQTSGLASEVCSLLLQLGEPDEALAQLEAGRAMILGFAMDNSDEVSELQETDKDLAKEFLDLKAKLHIPSDLQSSRLGEVRLRERRAAEADLANCLEKIRNLDGHHEFFREPPLDRLKSCTKEGIVVLVNISYLRSDAIILVDSRILVVPLSGLQTEKIVEFGVQLISGFSIVDFPMKRAIQIVSKKVPKQARQPPAGFAGWLWENCVRPVFDELRRAGAMPSDGKPPRIWWIGSGGAAGFPFHAATSDTDPDQDALSLSVSSYTPSIKALLHARQRSNWSQTLRGRRHQEKLDLTIITMETTPGNHASLPAVRKEKDVIANLINGTWKCKHLPQPTASLALQAVATSDIVHFACHGVADRGDPSQSHLVLEKPSKDGSSKEVDKLTVPQFLALNNLQKPWIAFLSACTTASMGTFRLGDEGLHMSGALQIAGFSHVIGSLWPVEDEVGVEIAHAFYENLIGVAPDSVDDEMVALALREAVIKVRQHYPSSWTKWAAYIHSGA
;
A
#
# COMPACT_ATOMS: atom_id res chain seq x y z
N MET A 1 43.93 -62.74 6.97
CA MET A 1 42.47 -62.85 6.80
C MET A 1 42.13 -62.25 5.47
N ASP A 2 41.26 -62.88 4.69
CA ASP A 2 40.75 -62.29 3.46
C ASP A 2 39.73 -61.21 3.84
N ILE A 3 40.15 -59.94 3.79
CA ILE A 3 39.38 -58.76 4.23
C ILE A 3 38.07 -58.62 3.41
N SER A 4 38.03 -59.26 2.23
CA SER A 4 36.85 -59.32 1.36
C SER A 4 35.66 -60.10 1.93
N LEU A 5 35.88 -60.91 2.99
CA LEU A 5 34.85 -61.76 3.60
C LEU A 5 34.27 -61.21 4.92
N LEU A 6 34.75 -60.06 5.40
CA LEU A 6 34.26 -59.44 6.63
C LEU A 6 32.93 -58.73 6.39
N SER A 7 31.94 -58.97 7.28
CA SER A 7 30.73 -58.14 7.35
C SER A 7 31.10 -56.69 7.69
N ASP A 8 30.21 -55.73 7.43
CA ASP A 8 30.55 -54.31 7.58
C ASP A 8 30.89 -53.91 9.03
N GLU A 9 30.20 -54.48 10.01
CA GLU A 9 30.51 -54.27 11.44
C GLU A 9 31.86 -54.91 11.81
N GLU A 10 32.14 -56.11 11.30
CA GLU A 10 33.43 -56.78 11.52
C GLU A 10 34.59 -56.05 10.83
N PHE A 11 34.35 -55.47 9.65
CA PHE A 11 35.32 -54.68 8.92
C PHE A 11 35.64 -53.38 9.66
N SER A 12 34.63 -52.63 10.11
CA SER A 12 34.83 -51.39 10.86
C SER A 12 35.57 -51.64 12.18
N LEU A 13 35.16 -52.66 12.94
CA LEU A 13 35.81 -53.04 14.20
C LEU A 13 37.24 -53.55 13.98
N TRP A 14 37.46 -54.33 12.91
CA TRP A 14 38.80 -54.76 12.51
C TRP A 14 39.68 -53.56 12.16
N LEU A 15 39.17 -52.60 11.40
CA LEU A 15 39.89 -51.40 10.98
C LEU A 15 40.28 -50.56 12.21
N GLU A 16 39.35 -50.27 13.12
CA GLU A 16 39.61 -49.50 14.35
C GLU A 16 40.67 -50.18 15.25
N THR A 17 40.57 -51.50 15.40
CA THR A 17 41.51 -52.31 16.18
C THR A 17 42.88 -52.35 15.51
N TYR A 18 42.91 -52.46 14.17
CA TYR A 18 44.14 -52.52 13.38
C TYR A 18 44.87 -51.18 13.33
N ILE A 19 44.14 -50.07 13.15
CA ILE A 19 44.66 -48.70 13.23
C ILE A 19 45.29 -48.45 14.61
N SER A 20 44.63 -48.89 15.69
CA SER A 20 45.16 -48.80 17.06
C SER A 20 46.39 -49.70 17.30
N ALA A 21 46.53 -50.80 16.55
CA ALA A 21 47.62 -51.77 16.67
C ALA A 21 48.85 -51.46 15.78
N LEU A 22 48.76 -50.49 14.88
CA LEU A 22 49.87 -50.01 14.03
C LEU A 22 50.88 -49.17 14.85
N GLY A 23 51.50 -49.81 15.85
CA GLY A 23 52.79 -49.39 16.40
C GLY A 23 53.92 -49.55 15.36
N PRO A 24 55.16 -49.15 15.66
CA PRO A 24 56.25 -49.16 14.69
C PRO A 24 56.59 -50.60 14.27
N MET A 25 56.05 -51.02 13.13
CA MET A 25 56.35 -52.31 12.49
C MET A 25 57.72 -52.23 11.82
N THR A 26 58.68 -52.99 12.34
CA THR A 26 59.93 -53.31 11.67
C THR A 26 59.77 -54.67 10.99
N SER A 27 59.83 -54.74 9.65
CA SER A 27 60.54 -55.82 8.94
C SER A 27 60.56 -55.60 7.42
N ASP A 28 61.78 -55.59 6.88
CA ASP A 28 62.24 -56.03 5.57
C ASP A 28 61.23 -56.25 4.42
N ALA A 29 61.24 -55.30 3.48
CA ALA A 29 61.34 -55.59 2.05
C ALA A 29 61.97 -54.38 1.34
N SER A 30 62.92 -54.67 0.46
CA SER A 30 63.82 -53.74 -0.24
C SER A 30 63.11 -52.70 -1.13
N THR A 31 63.74 -51.51 -1.16
CA THR A 31 63.61 -50.33 -2.05
C THR A 31 62.66 -49.16 -1.71
N SER A 32 61.91 -49.18 -0.60
CA SER A 32 61.18 -48.00 -0.12
C SER A 32 61.44 -47.76 1.37
N SER A 33 61.54 -46.50 1.81
CA SER A 33 61.73 -46.20 3.24
C SER A 33 60.56 -46.77 4.09
N PRO A 34 60.74 -47.04 5.39
CA PRO A 34 59.67 -47.53 6.26
C PRO A 34 58.41 -46.63 6.24
N GLY A 35 58.59 -45.31 6.03
CA GLY A 35 57.50 -44.36 5.85
C GLY A 35 56.73 -44.56 4.55
N ALA A 36 57.41 -44.77 3.42
CA ALA A 36 56.77 -45.02 2.12
C ALA A 36 56.00 -46.35 2.08
N ALA A 37 56.52 -47.41 2.70
CA ALA A 37 55.80 -48.68 2.82
C ALA A 37 54.53 -48.56 3.69
N ARG A 38 54.59 -47.75 4.76
CA ARG A 38 53.44 -47.45 5.61
C ARG A 38 52.39 -46.60 4.88
N ALA A 39 52.83 -45.59 4.13
CA ALA A 39 51.95 -44.74 3.32
C ALA A 39 51.19 -45.56 2.28
N LEU A 40 51.87 -46.42 1.52
CA LEU A 40 51.26 -47.31 0.53
C LEU A 40 50.22 -48.27 1.13
N HIS A 41 50.45 -48.73 2.37
CA HIS A 41 49.48 -49.58 3.07
C HIS A 41 48.21 -48.80 3.46
N LEU A 42 48.37 -47.58 3.96
CA LEU A 42 47.27 -46.67 4.29
C LEU A 42 46.46 -46.29 3.04
N ASP A 43 47.11 -46.06 1.89
CA ASP A 43 46.41 -45.79 0.62
C ASP A 43 45.52 -46.96 0.18
N ARG A 44 46.01 -48.20 0.33
CA ARG A 44 45.24 -49.40 -0.03
C ARG A 44 44.04 -49.58 0.88
N LEU A 45 44.19 -49.27 2.17
CA LEU A 45 43.09 -49.25 3.12
C LEU A 45 42.09 -48.16 2.76
N ALA A 46 42.54 -46.92 2.54
CA ALA A 46 41.69 -45.81 2.10
C ALA A 46 40.92 -46.14 0.82
N THR A 47 41.58 -46.75 -0.17
CA THR A 47 40.95 -47.18 -1.43
C THR A 47 39.91 -48.28 -1.22
N HIS A 48 40.16 -49.21 -0.28
CA HIS A 48 39.19 -50.25 0.06
C HIS A 48 37.96 -49.65 0.78
N THR A 49 38.21 -48.72 1.71
CA THR A 49 37.17 -47.93 2.39
C THR A 49 36.34 -47.14 1.38
N ALA A 50 36.99 -46.46 0.43
CA ALA A 50 36.35 -45.72 -0.65
C ALA A 50 35.43 -46.59 -1.51
N ARG A 51 35.87 -47.80 -1.89
CA ARG A 51 35.03 -48.74 -2.67
C ARG A 51 33.80 -49.21 -1.91
N ARG A 52 33.91 -49.41 -0.60
CA ARG A 52 32.77 -49.74 0.26
C ARG A 52 31.84 -48.53 0.42
N ARG A 53 32.39 -47.33 0.59
CA ARG A 53 31.65 -46.05 0.62
C ARG A 53 30.82 -45.86 -0.66
N LEU A 54 31.42 -45.99 -1.84
CA LEU A 54 30.78 -45.75 -3.13
C LEU A 54 29.56 -46.66 -3.44
N SER A 55 29.30 -47.66 -2.60
CA SER A 55 28.12 -48.54 -2.72
C SER A 55 26.99 -48.17 -1.74
N ARG A 56 27.12 -47.05 -1.00
CA ARG A 56 26.24 -46.71 0.12
C ARG A 56 25.99 -45.21 0.24
N ASP A 57 24.72 -44.85 0.40
CA ASP A 57 24.27 -43.47 0.67
C ASP A 57 23.67 -43.32 2.10
N ASP A 58 24.10 -44.17 3.05
CA ASP A 58 23.58 -44.21 4.43
C ASP A 58 24.60 -43.69 5.47
N GLU A 59 24.21 -43.66 6.76
CA GLU A 59 25.10 -43.21 7.85
C GLU A 59 26.42 -43.99 7.91
N LEU A 60 26.43 -45.25 7.48
CA LEU A 60 27.65 -46.04 7.43
C LEU A 60 28.56 -45.61 6.27
N GLY A 61 28.00 -45.29 5.10
CA GLY A 61 28.74 -44.65 4.01
C GLY A 61 29.41 -43.34 4.45
N ASN A 62 28.72 -42.55 5.26
CA ASN A 62 29.24 -41.32 5.86
C ASN A 62 30.42 -41.57 6.81
N MET A 63 30.31 -42.55 7.71
CA MET A 63 31.42 -42.97 8.58
C MET A 63 32.62 -43.47 7.79
N LEU A 64 32.39 -44.25 6.72
CA LEU A 64 33.45 -44.76 5.84
C LEU A 64 34.14 -43.61 5.09
N ASN A 65 33.43 -42.52 4.75
CA ASN A 65 34.04 -41.33 4.15
C ASN A 65 34.98 -40.61 5.14
N ASP A 66 34.54 -40.42 6.39
CA ASP A 66 35.39 -39.81 7.43
C ASP A 66 36.64 -40.67 7.70
N GLN A 67 36.48 -42.00 7.74
CA GLN A 67 37.60 -42.94 7.85
C GLN A 67 38.52 -42.92 6.62
N GLU A 68 37.98 -42.79 5.41
CA GLU A 68 38.78 -42.66 4.18
C GLU A 68 39.68 -41.43 4.24
N ILE A 69 39.13 -40.28 4.64
CA ILE A 69 39.87 -39.02 4.76
C ILE A 69 40.97 -39.12 5.82
N ASP A 70 40.67 -39.67 7.00
CA ASP A 70 41.67 -39.86 8.05
C ASP A 70 42.82 -40.75 7.59
N LEU A 71 42.52 -41.82 6.85
CA LEU A 71 43.54 -42.71 6.29
C LEU A 71 44.40 -42.01 5.23
N ARG A 72 43.79 -41.17 4.37
CA ARG A 72 44.49 -40.39 3.34
C ARG A 72 45.41 -39.33 3.95
N LEU A 73 44.93 -38.61 4.97
CA LEU A 73 45.73 -37.62 5.69
C LEU A 73 46.91 -38.29 6.43
N GLN A 74 46.66 -39.41 7.12
CA GLN A 74 47.73 -40.18 7.74
C GLN A 74 48.76 -40.69 6.72
N ALA A 75 48.32 -41.12 5.52
CA ALA A 75 49.20 -41.54 4.45
C ALA A 75 50.11 -40.39 3.96
N VAL A 76 49.56 -39.17 3.86
CA VAL A 76 50.33 -37.95 3.56
C VAL A 76 51.34 -37.65 4.67
N ASP A 77 50.94 -37.74 5.94
CA ASP A 77 51.79 -37.39 7.09
C ASP A 77 52.99 -38.33 7.26
N VAL A 78 52.83 -39.62 6.97
CA VAL A 78 53.93 -40.60 7.06
C VAL A 78 54.78 -40.70 5.80
N SER A 79 54.39 -40.01 4.72
CA SER A 79 55.12 -40.02 3.44
C SER A 79 56.42 -39.21 3.51
N PRO A 80 57.57 -39.79 3.14
CA PRO A 80 58.83 -39.05 3.04
C PRO A 80 58.78 -37.93 1.99
N LEU A 81 59.55 -36.86 2.20
CA LEU A 81 59.65 -35.73 1.26
C LEU A 81 60.11 -36.10 -0.16
N LEU A 82 60.84 -37.21 -0.34
CA LEU A 82 61.35 -37.69 -1.63
C LEU A 82 60.54 -38.90 -2.15
N ASP A 83 59.36 -39.16 -1.60
CA ASP A 83 58.48 -40.22 -2.08
C ASP A 83 57.89 -39.82 -3.45
N PRO A 84 58.14 -40.60 -4.53
CA PRO A 84 57.61 -40.31 -5.86
C PRO A 84 56.08 -40.22 -5.91
N GLU A 85 55.38 -40.88 -4.99
CA GLU A 85 53.91 -40.93 -4.94
C GLU A 85 53.30 -39.82 -4.05
N LEU A 86 54.12 -38.99 -3.39
CA LEU A 86 53.65 -37.95 -2.48
C LEU A 86 52.72 -36.94 -3.18
N ALA A 87 53.04 -36.56 -4.42
CA ALA A 87 52.22 -35.62 -5.18
C ALA A 87 50.80 -36.16 -5.46
N TRP A 88 50.70 -37.43 -5.83
CA TRP A 88 49.42 -38.12 -6.01
C TRP A 88 48.63 -38.21 -4.70
N ARG A 89 49.28 -38.55 -3.58
CA ARG A 89 48.60 -38.60 -2.26
C ARG A 89 48.08 -37.26 -1.81
N LEU A 90 48.87 -36.20 -1.99
CA LEU A 90 48.46 -34.83 -1.67
C LEU A 90 47.23 -34.42 -2.48
N LEU A 91 47.25 -34.67 -3.80
CA LEU A 91 46.14 -34.36 -4.69
C LEU A 91 44.87 -35.14 -4.31
N LEU A 92 45.00 -36.43 -4.05
CA LEU A 92 43.87 -37.29 -3.75
C LEU A 92 43.27 -36.99 -2.36
N ALA A 93 44.12 -36.69 -1.35
CA ALA A 93 43.66 -36.22 -0.05
C ALA A 93 42.93 -34.87 -0.18
N ALA A 94 43.46 -33.93 -0.98
CA ALA A 94 42.82 -32.64 -1.24
C ALA A 94 41.45 -32.81 -1.92
N ASP A 95 41.34 -33.68 -2.93
CA ASP A 95 40.07 -33.92 -3.64
C ASP A 95 39.03 -34.60 -2.75
N THR A 96 39.42 -35.57 -1.91
CA THR A 96 38.47 -36.19 -0.96
C THR A 96 37.96 -35.24 0.13
N LEU A 97 38.81 -34.34 0.62
CA LEU A 97 38.38 -33.27 1.53
C LEU A 97 37.40 -32.31 0.84
N LEU A 98 37.68 -31.98 -0.42
CA LEU A 98 36.81 -31.13 -1.22
C LEU A 98 35.45 -31.81 -1.49
N GLU A 99 35.44 -33.12 -1.77
CA GLU A 99 34.22 -33.91 -1.93
C GLU A 99 33.38 -33.90 -0.65
N ARG A 100 33.99 -34.09 0.53
CA ARG A 100 33.28 -33.98 1.82
C ARG A 100 32.72 -32.59 2.07
N TYR A 101 33.48 -31.56 1.74
CA TYR A 101 33.03 -30.17 1.85
C TYR A 101 31.76 -29.93 1.00
N GLN A 102 31.80 -30.35 -0.28
CA GLN A 102 30.73 -30.11 -1.25
C GLN A 102 29.46 -30.92 -0.96
N THR A 103 29.60 -32.16 -0.48
CA THR A 103 28.46 -33.08 -0.32
C THR A 103 27.81 -33.07 1.06
N ARG A 104 28.54 -32.65 2.11
CA ARG A 104 28.09 -32.88 3.49
C ARG A 104 28.43 -31.77 4.47
N SER A 105 29.71 -31.42 4.60
CA SER A 105 30.16 -30.69 5.80
C SER A 105 29.94 -29.18 5.71
N GLN A 106 30.09 -28.58 4.52
CA GLN A 106 30.29 -27.14 4.33
C GLN A 106 31.29 -26.54 5.35
N ASN A 107 32.20 -27.37 5.88
CA ASN A 107 33.10 -27.00 6.95
C ASN A 107 34.31 -26.30 6.33
N MET A 108 34.50 -25.04 6.69
CA MET A 108 35.60 -24.23 6.18
C MET A 108 36.98 -24.89 6.40
N LEU A 109 37.14 -25.65 7.49
CA LEU A 109 38.40 -26.35 7.79
C LEU A 109 38.77 -27.41 6.74
N ASP A 110 37.78 -28.12 6.17
CA ASP A 110 38.04 -29.13 5.12
C ASP A 110 38.55 -28.45 3.86
N LEU A 111 37.97 -27.30 3.53
CA LEU A 111 38.31 -26.50 2.36
C LEU A 111 39.69 -25.85 2.49
N GLU A 112 39.97 -25.21 3.62
CA GLU A 112 41.29 -24.63 3.93
C GLU A 112 42.39 -25.70 3.92
N MET A 113 42.10 -26.88 4.48
CA MET A 113 43.05 -27.99 4.47
C MET A 113 43.26 -28.56 3.06
N SER A 114 42.21 -28.67 2.24
CA SER A 114 42.33 -29.04 0.83
C SER A 114 43.24 -28.08 0.06
N ILE A 115 43.03 -26.76 0.20
CA ILE A 115 43.87 -25.73 -0.43
C ILE A 115 45.32 -25.83 0.06
N SER A 116 45.55 -26.02 1.36
CA SER A 116 46.91 -26.19 1.90
C SER A 116 47.64 -27.41 1.32
N LEU A 117 46.93 -28.52 1.11
CA LEU A 117 47.50 -29.71 0.47
C LEU A 117 47.81 -29.47 -1.02
N LEU A 118 46.96 -28.73 -1.73
CA LEU A 118 47.20 -28.32 -3.11
C LEU A 118 48.41 -27.37 -3.25
N GLU A 119 48.58 -26.44 -2.31
CA GLU A 119 49.76 -25.58 -2.27
C GLU A 119 51.04 -26.40 -2.07
N ARG A 120 51.02 -27.42 -1.21
CA ARG A 120 52.13 -28.37 -1.06
C ARG A 120 52.38 -29.17 -2.34
N ALA A 121 51.32 -29.66 -2.99
CA ALA A 121 51.40 -30.40 -4.25
C ALA A 121 51.99 -29.56 -5.39
N SER A 122 51.70 -28.25 -5.42
CA SER A 122 52.20 -27.32 -6.45
C SER A 122 53.73 -27.27 -6.54
N SER A 123 54.42 -27.54 -5.44
CA SER A 123 55.90 -27.57 -5.40
C SER A 123 56.52 -28.85 -5.97
N LEU A 124 55.71 -29.89 -6.21
CA LEU A 124 56.12 -31.22 -6.67
C LEU A 124 55.64 -31.54 -8.09
N LEU A 125 54.77 -30.70 -8.66
CA LEU A 125 54.13 -30.90 -9.96
C LEU A 125 54.55 -29.79 -10.93
N ASP A 126 54.92 -30.17 -12.15
CA ASP A 126 55.19 -29.27 -13.27
C ASP A 126 54.38 -29.69 -14.51
N GLU A 127 54.40 -28.87 -15.57
CA GLU A 127 53.66 -29.14 -16.82
C GLU A 127 53.98 -30.51 -17.47
N GLY A 128 55.15 -31.08 -17.19
CA GLY A 128 55.56 -32.38 -17.73
C GLY A 128 55.05 -33.59 -16.93
N ASN A 129 54.41 -33.35 -15.78
CA ASN A 129 53.91 -34.39 -14.89
C ASN A 129 52.51 -34.88 -15.31
N GLU A 130 52.29 -36.20 -15.33
CA GLU A 130 51.02 -36.82 -15.72
C GLU A 130 49.83 -36.38 -14.83
N LEU A 131 50.07 -36.01 -13.58
CA LEU A 131 49.03 -35.57 -12.63
C LEU A 131 48.72 -34.07 -12.72
N PHE A 132 49.48 -33.31 -13.52
CA PHE A 132 49.35 -31.86 -13.59
C PHE A 132 47.96 -31.39 -14.06
N PRO A 133 47.33 -32.02 -15.08
CA PRO A 133 45.95 -31.67 -15.47
C PRO A 133 44.93 -31.87 -14.34
N ASP A 134 45.02 -32.98 -13.61
CA ASP A 134 44.09 -33.28 -12.50
C ASP A 134 44.31 -32.32 -11.33
N TYR A 135 45.55 -31.94 -11.06
CA TYR A 135 45.87 -30.88 -10.10
C TYR A 135 45.19 -29.55 -10.45
N LEU A 136 45.25 -29.11 -11.71
CA LEU A 136 44.61 -27.86 -12.14
C LEU A 136 43.09 -27.89 -11.96
N VAL A 137 42.45 -29.05 -12.18
CA VAL A 137 41.01 -29.24 -11.95
C VAL A 137 40.67 -29.11 -10.46
N VAL A 138 41.36 -29.84 -9.59
CA VAL A 138 41.08 -29.81 -8.14
C VAL A 138 41.42 -28.44 -7.55
N TYR A 139 42.50 -27.79 -8.01
CA TYR A 139 42.85 -26.42 -7.64
C TYR A 139 41.74 -25.43 -8.00
N GLY A 140 41.25 -25.47 -9.25
CA GLY A 140 40.17 -24.60 -9.69
C GLY A 140 38.86 -24.83 -8.91
N ARG A 141 38.50 -26.10 -8.63
CA ARG A 141 37.32 -26.43 -7.82
C ARG A 141 37.44 -25.94 -6.39
N ALA A 142 38.60 -26.15 -5.74
CA ALA A 142 38.82 -25.74 -4.35
C ALA A 142 38.74 -24.21 -4.20
N HIS A 143 39.44 -23.46 -5.05
CA HIS A 143 39.40 -21.99 -5.00
C HIS A 143 38.03 -21.41 -5.40
N ARG A 144 37.29 -22.08 -6.28
CA ARG A 144 35.90 -21.69 -6.56
C ARG A 144 35.00 -21.87 -5.33
N CYS A 145 35.06 -23.02 -4.66
CA CYS A 145 34.32 -23.25 -3.41
C CYS A 145 34.74 -22.27 -2.31
N HIS A 146 36.02 -21.90 -2.26
CA HIS A 146 36.50 -20.91 -1.30
C HIS A 146 35.93 -19.53 -1.61
N PHE A 147 35.93 -19.11 -2.88
CA PHE A 147 35.22 -17.93 -3.33
C PHE A 147 33.72 -17.96 -3.01
N GLU A 148 33.02 -19.09 -3.15
CA GLU A 148 31.59 -19.20 -2.82
C GLU A 148 31.32 -18.87 -1.33
N VAL A 149 32.29 -19.09 -0.43
CA VAL A 149 32.20 -18.75 1.00
C VAL A 149 32.72 -17.35 1.30
N THR A 150 33.94 -17.03 0.85
CA THR A 150 34.62 -15.76 1.17
C THR A 150 34.04 -14.59 0.38
N GLN A 151 33.52 -14.90 -0.80
CA GLN A 151 33.03 -13.96 -1.79
C GLN A 151 34.05 -12.87 -2.15
N ASP A 152 35.35 -13.20 -2.08
CA ASP A 152 36.45 -12.31 -2.41
C ASP A 152 36.73 -12.30 -3.94
N PRO A 153 36.37 -11.22 -4.66
CA PRO A 153 36.59 -11.16 -6.10
C PRO A 153 38.08 -11.11 -6.48
N PHE A 154 38.98 -10.70 -5.58
CA PHE A 154 40.42 -10.67 -5.86
C PHE A 154 41.00 -12.07 -5.90
N GLU A 155 40.58 -12.95 -5.00
CA GLU A 155 40.94 -14.36 -5.02
C GLU A 155 40.48 -15.04 -6.30
N LEU A 156 39.22 -14.79 -6.70
CA LEU A 156 38.67 -15.37 -7.93
C LEU A 156 39.47 -14.93 -9.17
N ARG A 157 39.77 -13.62 -9.28
CA ARG A 157 40.61 -13.10 -10.39
C ARG A 157 42.00 -13.72 -10.36
N ARG A 158 42.62 -13.83 -9.18
CA ARG A 158 43.94 -14.44 -9.04
C ARG A 158 43.92 -15.90 -9.49
N THR A 159 42.90 -16.65 -9.11
CA THR A 159 42.72 -18.05 -9.51
C THR A 159 42.62 -18.18 -11.04
N ILE A 160 41.79 -17.35 -11.68
CA ILE A 160 41.65 -17.33 -13.14
C ILE A 160 42.99 -16.97 -13.82
N GLN A 161 43.72 -15.99 -13.29
CA GLN A 161 45.03 -15.59 -13.79
C GLN A 161 46.10 -16.67 -13.61
N THR A 162 46.06 -17.43 -12.51
CA THR A 162 46.96 -18.56 -12.26
C THR A 162 46.69 -19.70 -13.24
N LEU A 163 45.42 -19.98 -13.56
CA LEU A 163 45.03 -21.08 -14.44
C LEU A 163 45.13 -20.74 -15.94
N ALA A 164 44.97 -19.47 -16.32
CA ALA A 164 44.94 -19.04 -17.72
C ALA A 164 46.15 -19.47 -18.57
N PRO A 165 47.41 -19.41 -18.10
CA PRO A 165 48.57 -19.82 -18.89
C PRO A 165 48.53 -21.29 -19.31
N PHE A 166 47.89 -22.14 -18.51
CA PHE A 166 47.88 -23.58 -18.71
C PHE A 166 46.76 -24.08 -19.61
N LEU A 167 45.88 -23.22 -20.14
CA LEU A 167 44.78 -23.61 -21.03
C LEU A 167 45.26 -24.52 -22.18
N HIS A 168 46.41 -24.18 -22.78
CA HIS A 168 47.01 -24.94 -23.88
C HIS A 168 47.45 -26.37 -23.52
N VAL A 169 47.72 -26.64 -22.24
CA VAL A 169 48.13 -27.96 -21.74
C VAL A 169 46.92 -28.90 -21.62
N VAL A 170 45.73 -28.33 -21.43
CA VAL A 170 44.50 -29.03 -21.05
C VAL A 170 43.31 -28.67 -21.96
N ASP A 171 43.57 -28.14 -23.15
CA ASP A 171 42.54 -27.69 -24.11
C ASP A 171 41.62 -28.84 -24.59
N GLU A 172 42.01 -30.10 -24.38
CA GLU A 172 41.17 -31.30 -24.62
C GLU A 172 40.64 -31.96 -23.34
N ASN A 173 40.93 -31.42 -22.15
CA ASN A 173 40.43 -31.95 -20.88
C ASN A 173 39.06 -31.32 -20.55
N PRO A 174 37.95 -32.08 -20.66
CA PRO A 174 36.61 -31.53 -20.49
C PRO A 174 36.32 -31.08 -19.05
N MET A 175 36.94 -31.68 -18.03
CA MET A 175 36.74 -31.28 -16.64
C MET A 175 37.38 -29.92 -16.35
N PHE A 176 38.58 -29.68 -16.86
CA PHE A 176 39.25 -28.40 -16.66
C PHE A 176 38.51 -27.26 -17.36
N LEU A 177 38.12 -27.46 -18.63
CA LEU A 177 37.35 -26.47 -19.38
C LEU A 177 36.03 -26.12 -18.68
N GLN A 178 35.37 -27.09 -18.06
CA GLN A 178 34.16 -26.87 -17.28
C GLN A 178 34.41 -26.02 -16.02
N VAL A 179 35.45 -26.35 -15.25
CA VAL A 179 35.82 -25.59 -14.04
C VAL A 179 36.20 -24.17 -14.41
N TYR A 180 37.00 -24.00 -15.46
CA TYR A 180 37.43 -22.69 -15.95
C TYR A 180 36.24 -21.85 -16.48
N SER A 181 35.32 -22.47 -17.23
CA SER A 181 34.06 -21.85 -17.65
C SER A 181 33.26 -21.32 -16.46
N ASN A 182 33.18 -22.07 -15.37
CA ASN A 182 32.43 -21.66 -14.19
C ASN A 182 33.11 -20.52 -13.43
N LEU A 183 34.43 -20.56 -13.29
CA LEU A 183 35.21 -19.45 -12.71
C LEU A 183 35.00 -18.15 -13.52
N LEU A 184 34.99 -18.25 -14.85
CA LEU A 184 34.70 -17.12 -15.75
C LEU A 184 33.27 -16.61 -15.58
N MET A 185 32.30 -17.49 -15.36
CA MET A 185 30.91 -17.10 -15.08
C MET A 185 30.78 -16.41 -13.71
N ASP A 186 31.45 -16.92 -12.68
CA ASP A 186 31.43 -16.35 -11.34
C ASP A 186 32.08 -14.96 -11.32
N ILE A 187 33.19 -14.77 -12.05
CA ILE A 187 33.78 -13.43 -12.15
C ILE A 187 32.91 -12.51 -12.99
N PHE A 188 32.27 -13.01 -14.05
CA PHE A 188 31.30 -12.24 -14.83
C PHE A 188 30.13 -11.75 -13.96
N LYS A 189 29.59 -12.58 -13.07
CA LYS A 189 28.52 -12.17 -12.13
C LYS A 189 28.92 -10.98 -11.23
N ILE A 190 30.23 -10.74 -11.08
CA ILE A 190 30.81 -9.60 -10.36
C ILE A 190 31.15 -8.43 -11.29
N SER A 191 31.86 -8.68 -12.40
CA SER A 191 32.41 -7.63 -13.26
C SER A 191 31.51 -7.21 -14.41
N ALA A 192 30.52 -8.04 -14.75
CA ALA A 192 29.73 -8.07 -15.98
C ALA A 192 30.49 -7.72 -17.25
N THR A 193 31.75 -8.16 -17.32
CA THR A 193 32.62 -8.01 -18.48
C THR A 193 32.21 -9.01 -19.55
N HIS A 194 31.73 -8.50 -20.68
CA HIS A 194 31.33 -9.33 -21.83
C HIS A 194 32.40 -10.35 -22.24
N GLN A 195 33.68 -9.98 -22.17
CA GLN A 195 34.77 -10.87 -22.54
C GLN A 195 34.82 -12.13 -21.67
N ASP A 196 34.55 -12.02 -20.36
CA ASP A 196 34.57 -13.16 -19.45
C ASP A 196 33.37 -14.08 -19.67
N LEU A 197 32.18 -13.51 -19.93
CA LEU A 197 30.98 -14.29 -20.27
C LEU A 197 31.10 -14.99 -21.62
N GLN A 198 31.62 -14.29 -22.64
CA GLN A 198 31.85 -14.87 -23.95
C GLN A 198 32.89 -16.01 -23.87
N ALA A 199 33.97 -15.82 -23.12
CA ALA A 199 34.95 -16.86 -22.86
C ALA A 199 34.33 -18.05 -22.11
N ALA A 200 33.45 -17.81 -21.13
CA ALA A 200 32.72 -18.88 -20.45
C ALA A 200 31.85 -19.69 -21.42
N ILE A 201 31.07 -19.01 -22.26
CA ILE A 201 30.22 -19.63 -23.30
C ILE A 201 31.07 -20.48 -24.26
N GLU A 202 32.19 -19.95 -24.75
CA GLU A 202 33.10 -20.67 -25.65
C GLU A 202 33.66 -21.94 -25.01
N ARG A 203 34.03 -21.89 -23.72
CA ARG A 203 34.54 -23.07 -23.01
C ARG A 203 33.44 -24.11 -22.75
N ALA A 204 32.24 -23.69 -22.37
CA ALA A 204 31.10 -24.61 -22.23
C ALA A 204 30.72 -25.28 -23.57
N GLU A 205 30.75 -24.53 -24.67
CA GLU A 205 30.54 -25.06 -26.03
C GLU A 205 31.63 -26.05 -26.44
N ALA A 206 32.89 -25.81 -26.06
CA ALA A 206 33.99 -26.74 -26.30
C ALA A 206 33.75 -28.08 -25.58
N VAL A 207 33.34 -28.06 -24.30
CA VAL A 207 33.02 -29.28 -23.53
C VAL A 207 31.88 -30.07 -24.19
N ARG A 208 30.84 -29.38 -24.66
CA ARG A 208 29.72 -30.00 -25.38
C ARG A 208 30.18 -30.77 -26.63
N ASN A 209 31.09 -30.17 -27.41
CA ASN A 209 31.52 -30.70 -28.71
C ASN A 209 32.65 -31.74 -28.63
N LEU A 210 33.33 -31.86 -27.48
CA LEU A 210 34.43 -32.81 -27.29
C LEU A 210 33.93 -34.27 -27.30
N ALA A 211 34.46 -35.07 -28.24
CA ALA A 211 34.09 -36.47 -28.40
C ALA A 211 34.41 -37.34 -27.16
N GLY A 212 35.47 -36.99 -26.42
CA GLY A 212 35.89 -37.66 -25.19
C GLY A 212 35.17 -37.22 -23.91
N ALA A 213 34.27 -36.22 -23.98
CA ALA A 213 33.50 -35.80 -22.82
C ALA A 213 32.42 -36.84 -22.47
N GLY A 214 32.42 -37.31 -21.22
CA GLY A 214 31.37 -38.18 -20.68
C GLY A 214 30.00 -37.50 -20.70
N VAL A 215 28.93 -38.29 -20.69
CA VAL A 215 27.55 -37.79 -20.79
C VAL A 215 27.20 -36.85 -19.63
N ASP A 216 27.65 -37.13 -18.39
CA ASP A 216 27.43 -36.26 -17.22
C ASP A 216 28.07 -34.88 -17.39
N LEU A 217 29.31 -34.83 -17.88
CA LEU A 217 30.00 -33.56 -18.16
C LEU A 217 29.27 -32.75 -19.23
N ARG A 218 28.69 -33.40 -20.24
CA ARG A 218 27.88 -32.71 -21.27
C ARG A 218 26.57 -32.16 -20.70
N ILE A 219 25.88 -32.91 -19.84
CA ILE A 219 24.65 -32.43 -19.16
C ILE A 219 24.96 -31.16 -18.35
N PHE A 220 26.06 -31.18 -17.60
CA PHE A 220 26.47 -30.05 -16.77
C PHE A 220 26.89 -28.84 -17.62
N ALA A 221 27.66 -29.06 -18.69
CA ALA A 221 28.04 -28.01 -19.63
C ALA A 221 26.82 -27.33 -20.30
N LEU A 222 25.84 -28.12 -20.74
CA LEU A 222 24.61 -27.62 -21.35
C LEU A 222 23.76 -26.81 -20.36
N SER A 223 23.67 -27.26 -19.11
CA SER A 223 22.92 -26.58 -18.05
C SER A 223 23.56 -25.25 -17.66
N ASN A 224 24.90 -25.22 -17.55
CA ASN A 224 25.63 -23.97 -17.31
C ASN A 224 25.54 -23.02 -18.51
N LEU A 225 25.59 -23.54 -19.73
CA LEU A 225 25.40 -22.75 -20.95
C LEU A 225 23.99 -22.13 -21.00
N ALA A 226 22.96 -22.85 -20.55
CA ALA A 226 21.61 -22.30 -20.43
C ALA A 226 21.55 -21.12 -19.43
N GLU A 227 22.23 -21.24 -18.27
CA GLU A 227 22.32 -20.14 -17.29
C GLU A 227 23.11 -18.94 -17.85
N SER A 228 24.29 -19.17 -18.43
CA SER A 228 25.13 -18.12 -19.02
C SER A 228 24.44 -17.36 -20.15
N LEU A 229 23.76 -18.08 -21.06
CA LEU A 229 22.99 -17.46 -22.15
C LEU A 229 21.77 -16.68 -21.63
N SER A 230 21.19 -17.11 -20.50
CA SER A 230 20.09 -16.38 -19.86
C SER A 230 20.59 -15.07 -19.25
N GLU A 231 21.74 -15.08 -18.57
CA GLU A 231 22.33 -13.85 -17.99
C GLU A 231 22.83 -12.88 -19.07
N LEU A 232 23.24 -13.37 -20.25
CA LEU A 232 23.67 -12.53 -21.37
C LEU A 232 22.59 -11.54 -21.85
N SER A 233 21.30 -11.88 -21.69
CA SER A 233 20.21 -10.98 -22.11
C SER A 233 20.07 -9.73 -21.24
N ASP A 234 20.72 -9.67 -20.07
CA ASP A 234 20.72 -8.46 -19.21
C ASP A 234 21.78 -7.44 -19.65
N LEU A 235 22.65 -7.81 -20.59
CA LEU A 235 23.63 -6.92 -21.21
C LEU A 235 23.07 -6.43 -22.55
N GLN A 236 23.31 -5.16 -22.92
CA GLN A 236 22.95 -4.63 -24.24
C GLN A 236 23.86 -5.17 -25.37
N ILE A 237 23.98 -6.50 -25.49
CA ILE A 237 24.92 -7.18 -26.38
C ILE A 237 24.20 -8.29 -27.14
N GLY A 238 24.27 -8.22 -28.47
CA GLY A 238 23.60 -9.19 -29.35
C GLY A 238 22.07 -9.04 -29.34
N ASP A 239 21.39 -10.05 -29.86
CA ASP A 239 19.93 -10.13 -29.87
C ASP A 239 19.46 -10.99 -28.68
N ALA A 240 18.79 -10.36 -27.71
CA ALA A 240 18.33 -11.02 -26.49
C ALA A 240 17.41 -12.23 -26.78
N ASP A 241 16.57 -12.12 -27.82
CA ASP A 241 15.70 -13.21 -28.26
C ASP A 241 16.52 -14.43 -28.73
N THR A 242 17.58 -14.20 -29.51
CA THR A 242 18.50 -15.26 -29.93
C THR A 242 19.17 -15.94 -28.73
N HIS A 243 19.65 -15.17 -27.76
CA HIS A 243 20.30 -15.70 -26.57
C HIS A 243 19.34 -16.54 -25.71
N LEU A 244 18.15 -16.02 -25.41
CA LEU A 244 17.14 -16.70 -24.59
C LEU A 244 16.55 -17.94 -25.28
N ASN A 245 16.39 -17.92 -26.61
CA ASN A 245 15.98 -19.11 -27.35
C ASN A 245 17.09 -20.18 -27.33
N ARG A 246 18.36 -19.81 -27.45
CA ARG A 246 19.49 -20.75 -27.29
C ARG A 246 19.54 -21.30 -25.86
N ALA A 247 19.34 -20.48 -24.84
CA ALA A 247 19.33 -20.92 -23.44
C ALA A 247 18.31 -22.04 -23.21
N VAL A 248 17.07 -21.87 -23.67
CA VAL A 248 16.03 -22.89 -23.55
C VAL A 248 16.37 -24.14 -24.36
N MET A 249 16.93 -24.00 -25.57
CA MET A 249 17.37 -25.17 -26.36
C MET A 249 18.43 -25.99 -25.64
N MET A 250 19.44 -25.36 -25.02
CA MET A 250 20.49 -26.08 -24.29
C MET A 250 19.93 -26.79 -23.04
N GLY A 251 19.02 -26.14 -22.31
CA GLY A 251 18.36 -26.77 -21.17
C GLY A 251 17.46 -27.97 -21.56
N LEU A 252 16.79 -27.90 -22.71
CA LEU A 252 15.99 -29.02 -23.24
C LEU A 252 16.87 -30.21 -23.66
N GLU A 253 18.02 -29.94 -24.30
CA GLU A 253 18.99 -30.97 -24.67
C GLU A 253 19.60 -31.64 -23.41
N ALA A 254 19.93 -30.84 -22.39
CA ALA A 254 20.38 -31.37 -21.10
C ALA A 254 19.32 -32.27 -20.45
N ARG A 255 18.04 -31.86 -20.50
CA ARG A 255 16.90 -32.63 -19.96
C ARG A 255 16.73 -33.96 -20.68
N GLU A 256 16.92 -34.02 -21.99
CA GLU A 256 16.84 -35.26 -22.77
C GLU A 256 17.95 -36.25 -22.35
N LEU A 257 19.19 -35.77 -22.24
CA LEU A 257 20.32 -36.60 -21.81
C LEU A 257 20.19 -37.10 -20.36
N ALA A 258 19.54 -36.33 -19.50
CA ALA A 258 19.31 -36.65 -18.09
C ALA A 258 18.19 -37.68 -17.83
N GLN A 259 17.43 -38.13 -18.85
CA GLN A 259 16.35 -39.13 -18.69
C GLN A 259 16.84 -40.55 -18.44
N ARG A 260 18.15 -40.78 -18.50
CA ARG A 260 18.74 -42.11 -18.30
C ARG A 260 18.63 -42.57 -16.84
N PRO A 261 18.42 -43.88 -16.57
CA PRO A 261 18.18 -44.38 -15.21
C PRO A 261 19.37 -44.23 -14.25
N ASP A 262 20.59 -44.08 -14.78
CA ASP A 262 21.86 -43.98 -14.07
C ASP A 262 22.30 -42.54 -13.78
N CYS A 263 21.53 -41.53 -14.18
CA CYS A 263 21.89 -40.13 -13.94
C CYS A 263 21.74 -39.77 -12.45
N PRO A 264 22.74 -39.14 -11.81
CA PRO A 264 22.63 -38.68 -10.43
C PRO A 264 21.43 -37.75 -10.24
N ILE A 265 20.63 -37.99 -9.20
CA ILE A 265 19.41 -37.20 -8.92
C ILE A 265 19.72 -35.70 -8.77
N THR A 266 20.90 -35.37 -8.23
CA THR A 266 21.40 -34.00 -8.09
C THR A 266 21.59 -33.30 -9.43
N ASP A 267 22.10 -34.01 -10.42
CA ASP A 267 22.32 -33.48 -11.78
C ASP A 267 20.99 -33.29 -12.49
N VAL A 268 20.07 -34.25 -12.32
CA VAL A 268 18.70 -34.12 -12.84
C VAL A 268 18.01 -32.89 -12.23
N ALA A 269 18.13 -32.67 -10.92
CA ALA A 269 17.57 -31.48 -10.26
C ALA A 269 18.16 -30.17 -10.81
N PHE A 270 19.48 -30.13 -11.05
CA PHE A 270 20.17 -28.98 -11.63
C PHE A 270 19.69 -28.66 -13.06
N VAL A 271 19.46 -29.69 -13.87
CA VAL A 271 18.90 -29.54 -15.23
C VAL A 271 17.51 -28.93 -15.20
N TYR A 272 16.62 -29.43 -14.35
CA TYR A 272 15.27 -28.87 -14.20
C TYR A 272 15.29 -27.42 -13.66
N GLY A 273 16.19 -27.13 -12.70
CA GLY A 273 16.34 -25.80 -12.13
C GLY A 273 16.87 -24.76 -13.13
N SER A 274 17.89 -25.12 -13.92
CA SER A 274 18.46 -24.25 -14.96
C SER A 274 17.47 -24.02 -16.11
N LEU A 275 16.74 -25.06 -16.54
CA LEU A 275 15.70 -24.92 -17.55
C LEU A 275 14.52 -24.06 -17.06
N SER A 276 14.09 -24.23 -15.80
CA SER A 276 13.11 -23.36 -15.15
C SER A 276 13.52 -21.89 -15.22
N TYR A 277 14.79 -21.60 -14.93
CA TYR A 277 15.32 -20.25 -14.99
C TYR A 277 15.34 -19.70 -16.43
N ALA A 278 15.79 -20.49 -17.41
CA ALA A 278 15.81 -20.08 -18.81
C ALA A 278 14.39 -19.74 -19.35
N HIS A 279 13.40 -20.56 -19.02
CA HIS A 279 12.00 -20.27 -19.36
C HIS A 279 11.48 -19.00 -18.69
N TYR A 280 11.76 -18.82 -17.39
CA TYR A 280 11.40 -17.59 -16.67
C TYR A 280 12.02 -16.34 -17.32
N ARG A 281 13.32 -16.37 -17.63
CA ARG A 281 14.04 -15.25 -18.27
C ARG A 281 13.47 -14.95 -19.65
N ARG A 282 13.18 -15.99 -20.45
CA ARG A 282 12.51 -15.82 -21.75
C ARG A 282 11.10 -15.26 -21.63
N TYR A 283 10.35 -15.63 -20.60
CA TYR A 283 9.04 -15.04 -20.32
C TYR A 283 9.15 -13.55 -19.98
N LEU A 284 10.11 -13.15 -19.14
CA LEU A 284 10.29 -11.73 -18.81
C LEU A 284 10.54 -10.86 -20.04
N HIS A 285 11.29 -11.40 -21.02
CA HIS A 285 11.59 -10.72 -22.27
C HIS A 285 10.43 -10.75 -23.28
N SER A 286 9.89 -11.95 -23.56
CA SER A 286 8.97 -12.18 -24.69
C SER A 286 7.49 -12.33 -24.31
N ARG A 287 7.17 -12.37 -23.01
CA ARG A 287 5.81 -12.52 -22.43
C ARG A 287 5.01 -13.73 -22.94
N ARG A 288 5.68 -14.80 -23.37
CA ARG A 288 5.05 -16.04 -23.85
C ARG A 288 4.41 -16.82 -22.69
N PRO A 289 3.09 -17.06 -22.69
CA PRO A 289 2.39 -17.74 -21.58
C PRO A 289 2.92 -19.14 -21.26
N LEU A 290 3.26 -19.92 -22.29
CA LEU A 290 3.78 -21.28 -22.15
C LEU A 290 5.09 -21.34 -21.35
N ASP A 291 5.93 -20.29 -21.44
CA ASP A 291 7.20 -20.26 -20.73
C ASP A 291 7.02 -20.16 -19.22
N VAL A 292 5.97 -19.50 -18.73
CA VAL A 292 5.68 -19.46 -17.29
C VAL A 292 5.24 -20.84 -16.78
N GLN A 293 4.42 -21.54 -17.56
CA GLN A 293 3.95 -22.89 -17.20
C GLN A 293 5.13 -23.87 -17.13
N GLU A 294 5.98 -23.86 -18.16
CA GLU A 294 7.21 -24.65 -18.18
C GLU A 294 8.15 -24.27 -17.02
N ALA A 295 8.31 -22.98 -16.71
CA ALA A 295 9.12 -22.56 -15.56
C ALA A 295 8.58 -23.14 -14.24
N LEU A 296 7.28 -23.09 -14.00
CA LEU A 296 6.66 -23.65 -12.80
C LEU A 296 6.81 -25.18 -12.71
N GLU A 297 6.58 -25.88 -13.82
CA GLU A 297 6.68 -27.35 -13.86
C GLU A 297 8.12 -27.83 -13.63
N ASN A 298 9.08 -27.26 -14.35
CA ASN A 298 10.49 -27.62 -14.19
C ASN A 298 10.99 -27.21 -12.79
N GLY A 299 10.60 -26.03 -12.27
CA GLY A 299 10.99 -25.59 -10.93
C GLY A 299 10.44 -26.47 -9.80
N ARG A 300 9.18 -26.92 -9.89
CA ARG A 300 8.61 -27.91 -8.95
C ARG A 300 9.37 -29.22 -9.01
N ARG A 301 9.68 -29.70 -10.21
CA ARG A 301 10.42 -30.95 -10.39
C ARG A 301 11.82 -30.88 -9.79
N ALA A 302 12.52 -29.76 -9.94
CA ALA A 302 13.82 -29.54 -9.31
C ALA A 302 13.76 -29.64 -7.78
N ILE A 303 12.74 -29.07 -7.15
CA ILE A 303 12.55 -29.16 -5.68
C ILE A 303 12.19 -30.58 -5.23
N GLU A 304 11.30 -31.27 -5.95
CA GLU A 304 10.89 -32.65 -5.63
C GLU A 304 12.06 -33.63 -5.65
N LEU A 305 13.03 -33.40 -6.53
CA LEU A 305 14.24 -34.21 -6.66
C LEU A 305 15.26 -33.93 -5.54
N CYS A 306 15.14 -32.81 -4.81
CA CYS A 306 15.99 -32.47 -3.69
C CYS A 306 15.38 -32.89 -2.34
N GLY A 307 16.03 -33.83 -1.64
CA GLY A 307 15.71 -34.16 -0.25
C GLY A 307 15.86 -32.96 0.70
N ASP A 308 15.24 -32.99 1.88
CA ASP A 308 15.19 -31.86 2.83
C ASP A 308 16.56 -31.38 3.33
N GLY A 309 17.60 -32.22 3.25
CA GLY A 309 18.98 -31.87 3.59
C GLY A 309 19.87 -31.42 2.42
N HIS A 310 19.33 -31.32 1.19
CA HIS A 310 20.13 -31.01 0.01
C HIS A 310 20.49 -29.51 -0.07
N PRO A 311 21.77 -29.13 -0.24
CA PRO A 311 22.21 -27.74 -0.19
C PRO A 311 21.56 -26.83 -1.25
N ASP A 312 21.21 -27.36 -2.42
CA ASP A 312 20.57 -26.58 -3.49
C ASP A 312 19.04 -26.39 -3.34
N LYS A 313 18.40 -27.01 -2.34
CA LYS A 313 16.95 -26.90 -2.17
C LYS A 313 16.51 -25.45 -1.92
N ALA A 314 17.30 -24.69 -1.17
CA ALA A 314 17.08 -23.26 -0.93
C ALA A 314 17.13 -22.45 -2.25
N ARG A 315 18.09 -22.78 -3.13
CA ARG A 315 18.25 -22.13 -4.44
C ARG A 315 17.01 -22.39 -5.31
N TRP A 316 16.57 -23.63 -5.41
CA TRP A 316 15.40 -23.99 -6.24
C TRP A 316 14.08 -23.47 -5.67
N ALA A 317 13.92 -23.43 -4.35
CA ALA A 317 12.78 -22.76 -3.71
C ALA A 317 12.71 -21.28 -4.10
N ASN A 318 13.83 -20.56 -4.03
CA ASN A 318 13.91 -19.17 -4.48
C ASN A 318 13.58 -19.03 -5.99
N GLN A 319 14.11 -19.92 -6.84
CA GLN A 319 13.87 -19.86 -8.28
C GLN A 319 12.42 -20.18 -8.67
N LEU A 320 11.78 -21.15 -8.00
CA LEU A 320 10.36 -21.41 -8.19
C LEU A 320 9.51 -20.25 -7.69
N GLY A 321 9.92 -19.59 -6.59
CA GLY A 321 9.28 -18.39 -6.07
C GLY A 321 9.21 -17.27 -7.10
N VAL A 322 10.31 -16.97 -7.81
CA VAL A 322 10.29 -15.93 -8.87
C VAL A 322 9.46 -16.35 -10.09
N ALA A 323 9.38 -17.65 -10.41
CA ALA A 323 8.46 -18.14 -11.44
C ALA A 323 6.98 -17.94 -11.04
N TYR A 324 6.64 -18.11 -9.75
CA TYR A 324 5.31 -17.78 -9.25
C TYR A 324 5.01 -16.27 -9.24
N ILE A 325 6.01 -15.41 -8.98
CA ILE A 325 5.86 -13.95 -9.18
C ILE A 325 5.55 -13.66 -10.66
N ALA A 326 6.30 -14.23 -11.60
CA ALA A 326 6.02 -14.08 -13.03
C ALA A 326 4.62 -14.57 -13.43
N HIS A 327 4.17 -15.69 -12.86
CA HIS A 327 2.83 -16.22 -13.06
C HIS A 327 1.75 -15.32 -12.49
N PHE A 328 1.97 -14.76 -11.30
CA PHE A 328 1.10 -13.75 -10.71
C PHE A 328 0.98 -12.52 -11.62
N HIS A 329 2.10 -12.00 -12.14
CA HIS A 329 2.07 -10.89 -13.10
C HIS A 329 1.35 -11.24 -14.42
N HIS A 330 1.34 -12.51 -14.83
CA HIS A 330 0.66 -12.95 -16.04
C HIS A 330 -0.86 -13.08 -15.85
N LEU A 331 -1.28 -13.78 -14.79
CA LEU A 331 -2.65 -14.28 -14.61
C LEU A 331 -3.40 -13.64 -13.45
N ALA A 332 -2.80 -12.72 -12.69
CA ALA A 332 -3.39 -12.13 -11.48
C ALA A 332 -3.55 -13.08 -10.28
N ASP A 333 -3.12 -14.33 -10.40
CA ASP A 333 -3.49 -15.36 -9.42
C ASP A 333 -2.88 -15.10 -8.04
N ARG A 334 -3.70 -14.66 -7.08
CA ARG A 334 -3.30 -14.39 -5.69
C ARG A 334 -2.65 -15.60 -5.01
N SER A 335 -3.08 -16.82 -5.34
CA SER A 335 -2.49 -18.03 -4.76
C SER A 335 -1.03 -18.20 -5.19
N SER A 336 -0.66 -17.69 -6.37
CA SER A 336 0.73 -17.65 -6.82
C SER A 336 1.60 -16.74 -5.96
N LEU A 337 1.10 -15.59 -5.50
CA LEU A 337 1.84 -14.70 -4.61
C LEU A 337 2.03 -15.30 -3.21
N GLU A 338 1.02 -16.03 -2.71
CA GLU A 338 1.10 -16.78 -1.44
C GLU A 338 2.11 -17.92 -1.55
N ASN A 339 2.09 -18.67 -2.65
CA ASN A 339 3.07 -19.71 -2.95
C ASN A 339 4.49 -19.15 -3.05
N ALA A 340 4.68 -18.02 -3.76
CA ALA A 340 5.97 -17.35 -3.86
C ALA A 340 6.50 -16.94 -2.48
N THR A 341 5.65 -16.30 -1.67
CA THR A 341 5.97 -15.88 -0.30
C THR A 341 6.41 -17.06 0.56
N SER A 342 5.68 -18.18 0.49
CA SER A 342 6.03 -19.39 1.24
C SER A 342 7.35 -20.00 0.79
N LEU A 343 7.64 -19.98 -0.52
CA LEU A 343 8.89 -20.52 -1.07
C LEU A 343 10.09 -19.66 -0.73
N PHE A 344 9.97 -18.33 -0.74
CA PHE A 344 11.06 -17.47 -0.28
C PHE A 344 11.32 -17.62 1.21
N GLN A 345 10.28 -17.76 2.02
CA GLN A 345 10.42 -18.03 3.45
C GLN A 345 11.13 -19.38 3.69
N GLN A 346 10.76 -20.41 2.94
CA GLN A 346 11.46 -21.70 2.97
C GLN A 346 12.93 -21.57 2.55
N ALA A 347 13.23 -20.81 1.48
CA ALA A 347 14.59 -20.56 1.04
C ALA A 347 15.43 -19.84 2.11
N ILE A 348 14.82 -18.89 2.83
CA ILE A 348 15.46 -18.18 3.96
C ILE A 348 15.77 -19.16 5.10
N GLU A 349 14.83 -20.03 5.46
CA GLU A 349 14.99 -21.01 6.55
C GLU A 349 16.04 -22.08 6.25
N LEU A 350 16.15 -22.50 4.99
CA LEU A 350 17.13 -23.50 4.54
C LEU A 350 18.53 -22.91 4.29
N SER A 351 18.68 -21.59 4.25
CA SER A 351 19.96 -20.93 3.97
C SER A 351 20.73 -20.59 5.24
N SER A 352 22.06 -20.66 5.19
CA SER A 352 22.93 -20.15 6.25
C SER A 352 22.72 -18.64 6.47
N GLU A 353 22.93 -18.16 7.70
CA GLU A 353 22.58 -16.79 8.12
C GLU A 353 23.30 -15.70 7.31
N ASN A 354 24.47 -16.01 6.75
CA ASN A 354 25.27 -15.13 5.89
C ASN A 354 25.33 -15.61 4.42
N GLY A 355 24.49 -16.57 4.02
CA GLY A 355 24.52 -17.14 2.68
C GLY A 355 23.91 -16.21 1.63
N GLN A 356 24.52 -16.14 0.43
CA GLN A 356 24.06 -15.32 -0.69
C GLN A 356 22.59 -15.63 -1.10
N VAL A 357 22.18 -16.90 -1.03
CA VAL A 357 20.81 -17.33 -1.31
C VAL A 357 19.80 -16.70 -0.35
N ARG A 358 20.16 -16.50 0.92
CA ARG A 358 19.32 -15.85 1.93
C ARG A 358 19.06 -14.39 1.58
N GLY A 359 20.11 -13.65 1.21
CA GLY A 359 19.98 -12.25 0.79
C GLY A 359 19.10 -12.09 -0.44
N LEU A 360 19.26 -12.97 -1.44
CA LEU A 360 18.42 -12.98 -2.64
C LEU A 360 16.95 -13.34 -2.32
N ALA A 361 16.72 -14.34 -1.46
CA ALA A 361 15.38 -14.72 -1.05
C ALA A 361 14.69 -13.62 -0.22
N LEU A 362 15.43 -12.86 0.60
CA LEU A 362 14.89 -11.67 1.29
C LEU A 362 14.48 -10.58 0.30
N SER A 363 15.29 -10.34 -0.74
CA SER A 363 14.98 -9.36 -1.79
C SER A 363 13.73 -9.77 -2.58
N ASN A 364 13.63 -11.04 -2.97
CA ASN A 364 12.48 -11.54 -3.71
C ASN A 364 11.22 -11.66 -2.85
N LEU A 365 11.36 -11.96 -1.55
CA LEU A 365 10.25 -11.86 -0.59
C LEU A 365 9.77 -10.41 -0.48
N ALA A 366 10.69 -9.44 -0.42
CA ALA A 366 10.35 -8.04 -0.42
C ALA A 366 9.61 -7.65 -1.71
N ASP A 367 10.01 -8.18 -2.86
CA ASP A 367 9.34 -7.97 -4.15
C ASP A 367 7.93 -8.61 -4.19
N ALA A 368 7.75 -9.79 -3.63
CA ALA A 368 6.44 -10.41 -3.46
C ALA A 368 5.55 -9.59 -2.52
N LEU A 369 6.10 -9.01 -1.46
CA LEU A 369 5.37 -8.15 -0.52
C LEU A 369 5.09 -6.76 -1.11
N ALA A 370 5.99 -6.21 -1.91
CA ALA A 370 5.77 -5.00 -2.69
C ALA A 370 4.69 -5.25 -3.74
N SER A 371 4.74 -6.38 -4.45
CA SER A 371 3.67 -6.87 -5.33
C SER A 371 2.36 -7.08 -4.58
N ARG A 372 2.41 -7.49 -3.30
CA ARG A 372 1.22 -7.61 -2.44
C ARG A 372 0.67 -6.25 -2.05
N PHE A 373 1.50 -5.29 -1.67
CA PHE A 373 1.06 -3.90 -1.46
C PHE A 373 0.48 -3.32 -2.76
N ASP A 374 1.15 -3.59 -3.88
CA ASP A 374 0.69 -3.37 -5.24
C ASP A 374 -0.45 -4.30 -5.66
N LEU A 375 -1.01 -5.15 -4.78
CA LEU A 375 -2.24 -5.93 -4.99
C LEU A 375 -3.37 -5.56 -4.00
N THR A 376 -3.05 -5.24 -2.74
CA THR A 376 -4.00 -5.01 -1.64
C THR A 376 -4.01 -3.58 -1.09
N GLY A 377 -2.95 -2.79 -1.28
CA GLY A 377 -2.77 -1.47 -0.67
C GLY A 377 -2.58 -1.48 0.83
N GLU A 378 -2.41 -2.67 1.42
CA GLU A 378 -2.12 -2.87 2.83
C GLU A 378 -0.78 -2.23 3.16
N THR A 379 -0.81 -1.14 3.93
CA THR A 379 0.40 -0.41 4.34
C THR A 379 1.35 -1.29 5.14
N GLU A 380 0.84 -2.28 5.87
CA GLU A 380 1.67 -3.27 6.56
C GLU A 380 2.54 -4.07 5.58
N ALA A 381 2.00 -4.46 4.42
CA ALA A 381 2.79 -5.16 3.40
C ALA A 381 3.93 -4.27 2.86
N LEU A 382 3.67 -2.97 2.68
CA LEU A 382 4.67 -1.98 2.27
C LEU A 382 5.78 -1.83 3.32
N ASP A 383 5.41 -1.68 4.58
CA ASP A 383 6.37 -1.48 5.67
C ASP A 383 7.26 -2.74 5.85
N ILE A 384 6.68 -3.93 5.72
CA ILE A 384 7.44 -5.19 5.75
C ILE A 384 8.33 -5.30 4.51
N ALA A 385 7.86 -4.97 3.31
CA ALA A 385 8.67 -5.00 2.09
C ALA A 385 9.93 -4.11 2.23
N VAL A 386 9.76 -2.86 2.70
CA VAL A 386 10.87 -1.94 2.99
C VAL A 386 11.87 -2.58 3.97
N ALA A 387 11.38 -3.17 5.07
CA ALA A 387 12.23 -3.83 6.05
C ALA A 387 13.01 -5.02 5.45
N LYS A 388 12.38 -5.82 4.59
CA LYS A 388 13.01 -6.97 3.93
C LYS A 388 14.05 -6.56 2.89
N TYR A 389 13.78 -5.52 2.09
CA TYR A 389 14.79 -4.96 1.17
C TYR A 389 16.01 -4.39 1.91
N ARG A 390 15.82 -3.72 3.06
CA ARG A 390 16.92 -3.25 3.91
C ARG A 390 17.75 -4.41 4.46
N ALA A 391 17.09 -5.49 4.92
CA ALA A 391 17.77 -6.69 5.38
C ALA A 391 18.53 -7.41 4.24
N ALA A 392 17.97 -7.44 3.04
CA ALA A 392 18.66 -7.96 1.86
C ALA A 392 19.89 -7.10 1.52
N ALA A 393 19.79 -5.78 1.61
CA ALA A 393 20.88 -4.85 1.30
C ALA A 393 22.10 -4.99 2.24
N SER A 394 21.92 -5.52 3.46
CA SER A 394 23.02 -5.81 4.39
C SER A 394 23.65 -7.19 4.22
N GLN A 395 22.96 -8.13 3.56
CA GLN A 395 23.42 -9.52 3.38
C GLN A 395 23.93 -9.82 1.97
N ILE A 396 23.42 -9.12 0.94
CA ILE A 396 23.88 -9.30 -0.43
C ILE A 396 25.28 -8.70 -0.58
N ASN A 397 26.21 -9.46 -1.15
CA ASN A 397 27.55 -8.97 -1.46
C ASN A 397 27.47 -7.70 -2.34
N PRO A 398 28.11 -6.59 -1.95
CA PRO A 398 28.04 -5.34 -2.71
C PRO A 398 28.65 -5.41 -4.12
N HIS A 399 29.43 -6.44 -4.44
CA HIS A 399 30.13 -6.62 -5.71
C HIS A 399 29.36 -7.42 -6.76
N ILE A 400 28.21 -8.02 -6.43
CA ILE A 400 27.39 -8.72 -7.44
C ILE A 400 26.34 -7.79 -8.04
N ALA A 401 26.02 -7.97 -9.33
CA ALA A 401 25.04 -7.13 -10.04
C ALA A 401 23.67 -7.07 -9.34
N LYS A 402 23.18 -8.20 -8.82
CA LYS A 402 21.91 -8.30 -8.06
C LYS A 402 21.85 -7.40 -6.82
N SER A 403 22.99 -6.93 -6.32
CA SER A 403 23.02 -5.95 -5.25
C SER A 403 22.50 -4.57 -5.70
N ALA A 404 22.78 -4.18 -6.94
CA ALA A 404 22.30 -2.93 -7.50
C ALA A 404 20.78 -2.98 -7.69
N ASP A 405 20.25 -4.09 -8.23
CA ASP A 405 18.81 -4.32 -8.42
C ASP A 405 18.04 -4.23 -7.10
N ASN A 406 18.56 -4.86 -6.04
CA ASN A 406 17.94 -4.77 -4.71
C ASN A 406 17.87 -3.32 -4.21
N LEU A 407 18.92 -2.52 -4.41
CA LEU A 407 18.94 -1.11 -4.01
C LEU A 407 18.03 -0.24 -4.88
N GLN A 408 17.92 -0.54 -6.19
CA GLN A 408 16.97 0.11 -7.07
C GLN A 408 15.53 -0.15 -6.63
N ASN A 409 15.20 -1.41 -6.36
CA ASN A 409 13.87 -1.81 -5.91
C ASN A 409 13.54 -1.21 -4.54
N LEU A 410 14.51 -1.17 -3.62
CA LEU A 410 14.40 -0.45 -2.35
C LEU A 410 14.09 1.05 -2.59
N GLY A 411 14.81 1.70 -3.50
CA GLY A 411 14.55 3.10 -3.86
C GLY A 411 13.13 3.34 -4.40
N SER A 412 12.66 2.45 -5.28
CA SER A 412 11.31 2.52 -5.84
C SER A 412 10.22 2.35 -4.77
N ILE A 413 10.36 1.37 -3.87
CA ILE A 413 9.37 1.14 -2.81
C ILE A 413 9.38 2.25 -1.75
N LEU A 414 10.53 2.89 -1.50
CA LEU A 414 10.64 4.06 -0.62
C LEU A 414 9.91 5.28 -1.20
N ILE A 415 9.99 5.51 -2.52
CA ILE A 415 9.19 6.52 -3.21
C ILE A 415 7.69 6.23 -3.03
N SER A 416 7.28 4.96 -3.11
CA SER A 416 5.89 4.54 -2.87
C SER A 416 5.47 4.75 -1.40
N ALA A 417 6.34 4.44 -0.44
CA ALA A 417 6.12 4.68 0.99
C ALA A 417 5.92 6.17 1.31
N TYR A 418 6.68 7.06 0.66
CA TYR A 418 6.48 8.50 0.78
C TYR A 418 5.07 8.94 0.36
N HIS A 419 4.47 8.38 -0.70
CA HIS A 419 3.12 8.76 -1.11
C HIS A 419 2.06 8.38 -0.09
N ARG A 420 2.25 7.24 0.60
CA ARG A 420 1.27 6.73 1.55
C ARG A 420 1.42 7.36 2.93
N HIS A 421 2.65 7.60 3.37
CA HIS A 421 2.97 8.09 4.72
C HIS A 421 3.26 9.59 4.78
N LEU A 422 3.53 10.24 3.64
CA LEU A 422 3.94 11.65 3.52
C LEU A 422 5.21 12.00 4.32
N GLY A 423 6.07 11.02 4.61
CA GLY A 423 7.35 11.19 5.29
C GLY A 423 8.48 11.51 4.31
N VAL A 424 9.10 12.69 4.45
CA VAL A 424 10.20 13.15 3.57
C VAL A 424 11.46 12.30 3.77
N GLU A 425 11.63 11.68 4.93
CA GLU A 425 12.71 10.77 5.27
C GLU A 425 12.82 9.58 4.30
N TYR A 426 11.69 9.12 3.75
CA TYR A 426 11.67 8.06 2.74
C TYR A 426 12.31 8.52 1.42
N LEU A 427 12.14 9.80 1.04
CA LEU A 427 12.76 10.36 -0.15
C LEU A 427 14.27 10.57 0.03
N ASP A 428 14.70 10.96 1.24
CA ASP A 428 16.12 11.07 1.57
C ASP A 428 16.84 9.72 1.42
N GLU A 429 16.25 8.68 1.99
CA GLU A 429 16.79 7.32 1.87
C GLU A 429 16.71 6.82 0.43
N ALA A 430 15.62 7.08 -0.31
CA ALA A 430 15.49 6.68 -1.71
C ALA A 430 16.65 7.24 -2.56
N VAL A 431 16.97 8.53 -2.40
CA VAL A 431 18.10 9.16 -3.10
C VAL A 431 19.44 8.52 -2.72
N GLU A 432 19.66 8.20 -1.44
CA GLU A 432 20.88 7.53 -0.98
C GLU A 432 21.05 6.15 -1.62
N VAL A 433 20.03 5.29 -1.53
CA VAL A 433 20.12 3.91 -2.01
C VAL A 433 20.21 3.82 -3.53
N LEU A 434 19.53 4.71 -4.27
CA LEU A 434 19.61 4.77 -5.72
C LEU A 434 20.99 5.24 -6.20
N ASN A 435 21.61 6.22 -5.52
CA ASN A 435 23.00 6.60 -5.82
C ASN A 435 23.98 5.45 -5.54
N ARG A 436 23.76 4.69 -4.47
CA ARG A 436 24.54 3.47 -4.19
C ARG A 436 24.33 2.39 -5.25
N ALA A 437 23.13 2.25 -5.80
CA ALA A 437 22.85 1.33 -6.91
C ALA A 437 23.68 1.72 -8.15
N LEU A 438 23.70 3.00 -8.52
CA LEU A 438 24.50 3.50 -9.66
C LEU A 438 26.00 3.21 -9.53
N LEU A 439 26.55 3.26 -8.31
CA LEU A 439 27.95 2.92 -8.06
C LEU A 439 28.24 1.41 -8.16
N ARG A 440 27.21 0.56 -8.10
CA ARG A 440 27.33 -0.91 -8.12
C ARG A 440 27.01 -1.53 -9.47
N TYR A 441 26.34 -0.82 -10.38
CA TYR A 441 26.06 -1.37 -11.69
C TYR A 441 27.35 -1.65 -12.48
N PRO A 442 27.43 -2.80 -13.15
CA PRO A 442 28.43 -3.01 -14.17
C PRO A 442 28.28 -2.04 -15.35
N VAL A 443 29.37 -1.79 -16.07
CA VAL A 443 29.37 -0.91 -17.24
C VAL A 443 28.44 -1.49 -18.33
N GLY A 444 27.43 -0.71 -18.76
CA GLY A 444 26.51 -1.10 -19.81
C GLY A 444 25.27 -1.89 -19.36
N HIS A 445 25.01 -1.96 -18.03
CA HIS A 445 23.80 -2.58 -17.50
C HIS A 445 22.52 -1.84 -17.92
N VAL A 446 21.47 -2.59 -18.28
CA VAL A 446 20.22 -2.05 -18.83
C VAL A 446 19.47 -1.13 -17.85
N ASP A 447 19.53 -1.41 -16.55
CA ASP A 447 18.76 -0.67 -15.53
C ASP A 447 19.39 0.66 -15.06
N ILE A 448 20.59 1.01 -15.53
CA ILE A 448 21.22 2.30 -15.17
C ILE A 448 20.32 3.47 -15.60
N GLY A 449 19.73 3.38 -16.80
CA GLY A 449 18.80 4.37 -17.31
C GLY A 449 17.57 4.53 -16.41
N PHE A 450 16.95 3.41 -16.01
CA PHE A 450 15.78 3.43 -15.14
C PHE A 450 16.08 3.94 -13.73
N THR A 451 17.22 3.56 -13.13
CA THR A 451 17.67 4.08 -11.83
C THR A 451 17.82 5.61 -11.85
N HIS A 452 18.35 6.18 -12.93
CA HIS A 452 18.39 7.64 -13.11
C HIS A 452 17.00 8.28 -13.19
N SER A 453 16.01 7.60 -13.76
CA SER A 453 14.62 8.08 -13.76
C SER A 453 14.01 8.10 -12.35
N LEU A 454 14.27 7.08 -11.54
CA LEU A 454 13.82 7.04 -10.15
C LEU A 454 14.47 8.15 -9.30
N LEU A 455 15.75 8.46 -9.54
CA LEU A 455 16.41 9.61 -8.92
C LEU A 455 15.78 10.94 -9.33
N CYS A 456 15.46 11.11 -10.61
CA CYS A 456 14.73 12.27 -11.11
C CYS A 456 13.40 12.46 -10.35
N GLU A 457 12.63 11.39 -10.19
CA GLU A 457 11.36 11.40 -9.46
C GLU A 457 11.54 11.75 -7.97
N ALA A 458 12.45 11.05 -7.27
CA ALA A 458 12.68 11.25 -5.85
C ALA A 458 13.16 12.68 -5.54
N LEU A 459 14.09 13.22 -6.34
CA LEU A 459 14.61 14.58 -6.18
C LEU A 459 13.57 15.65 -6.49
N ALA A 460 12.79 15.50 -7.57
CA ALA A 460 11.71 16.43 -7.90
C ALA A 460 10.64 16.49 -6.79
N LYS A 461 10.30 15.35 -6.19
CA LYS A 461 9.34 15.27 -5.07
C LYS A 461 9.91 15.85 -3.78
N LYS A 462 11.18 15.53 -3.48
CA LYS A 462 11.88 16.08 -2.31
C LYS A 462 11.93 17.60 -2.37
N HIS A 463 12.22 18.14 -3.55
CA HIS A 463 12.27 19.57 -3.82
C HIS A 463 10.97 20.30 -3.45
N LYS A 464 9.80 19.74 -3.81
CA LYS A 464 8.48 20.31 -3.45
C LYS A 464 8.21 20.39 -1.94
N HIS A 465 8.87 19.57 -1.13
CA HIS A 465 8.62 19.48 0.33
C HIS A 465 9.58 20.30 1.17
N VAL A 466 10.83 20.44 0.73
CA VAL A 466 11.78 21.32 1.40
C VAL A 466 11.45 22.72 0.94
N ASN A 467 10.91 23.55 1.83
CA ASN A 467 10.56 24.95 1.58
C ASN A 467 11.84 25.84 1.41
N SER A 468 12.85 25.34 0.70
CA SER A 468 14.15 25.97 0.50
C SER A 468 14.41 26.19 -0.99
N SER A 469 14.90 27.39 -1.25
CA SER A 469 15.38 27.94 -2.51
C SER A 469 16.64 27.24 -3.04
N GLN A 470 16.68 25.90 -3.07
CA GLN A 470 17.80 25.13 -3.61
C GLN A 470 17.53 24.74 -5.06
N GLU A 471 17.70 25.70 -5.99
CA GLU A 471 17.68 25.47 -7.45
C GLU A 471 18.57 24.27 -7.86
N GLU A 472 19.61 23.97 -7.07
CA GLU A 472 20.52 22.83 -7.26
C GLU A 472 19.80 21.45 -7.22
N THR A 473 18.76 21.28 -6.39
CA THR A 473 18.07 19.99 -6.25
C THR A 473 17.18 19.68 -7.45
N ILE A 474 16.42 20.67 -7.93
CA ILE A 474 15.56 20.48 -9.12
C ILE A 474 16.38 20.38 -10.41
N GLN A 475 17.49 21.11 -10.52
CA GLN A 475 18.40 20.96 -11.65
C GLN A 475 19.04 19.56 -11.66
N SER A 476 19.45 19.04 -10.50
CA SER A 476 19.94 17.66 -10.38
C SER A 476 18.89 16.62 -10.80
N ALA A 477 17.62 16.84 -10.47
CA ALA A 477 16.53 15.98 -10.95
C ALA A 477 16.44 15.96 -12.48
N ILE A 478 16.49 17.14 -13.12
CA ILE A 478 16.46 17.28 -14.59
C ILE A 478 17.70 16.64 -15.23
N ASP A 479 18.88 16.79 -14.64
CA ASP A 479 20.12 16.19 -15.15
C ASP A 479 20.03 14.66 -15.13
N HIS A 480 19.52 14.07 -14.06
CA HIS A 480 19.27 12.63 -13.97
C HIS A 480 18.21 12.16 -14.98
N GLY A 481 17.08 12.86 -15.12
CA GLY A 481 16.07 12.50 -16.11
C GLY A 481 16.57 12.63 -17.55
N THR A 482 17.41 13.63 -17.84
CA THR A 482 18.08 13.79 -19.15
C THR A 482 19.07 12.66 -19.39
N LYS A 483 19.85 12.28 -18.37
CA LYS A 483 20.79 11.16 -18.47
C LYS A 483 20.07 9.83 -18.71
N SER A 484 18.93 9.63 -18.07
CA SER A 484 18.06 8.46 -18.27
C SER A 484 17.65 8.32 -19.74
N ILE A 485 17.18 9.40 -20.39
CA ILE A 485 16.83 9.39 -21.82
C ILE A 485 18.03 9.09 -22.72
N GLN A 486 19.23 9.60 -22.38
CA GLN A 486 20.44 9.33 -23.17
C GLN A 486 20.89 7.86 -23.12
N LEU A 487 20.57 7.16 -22.03
CA LEU A 487 20.94 5.77 -21.81
C LEU A 487 19.85 4.80 -22.30
N ALA A 488 18.60 5.24 -22.37
CA ALA A 488 17.48 4.47 -22.88
C ALA A 488 17.55 4.32 -24.41
N GLY A 489 17.39 3.10 -24.92
CA GLY A 489 17.25 2.83 -26.35
C GLY A 489 15.87 3.24 -26.90
N GLN A 490 15.69 3.23 -28.22
CA GLN A 490 14.38 3.55 -28.85
C GLN A 490 13.26 2.58 -28.41
N ASP A 491 13.61 1.34 -28.08
CA ASP A 491 12.68 0.27 -27.67
C ASP A 491 12.66 0.02 -26.15
N ASP A 492 13.12 0.98 -25.33
CA ASP A 492 13.14 0.82 -23.87
C ASP A 492 11.71 0.70 -23.30
N SER A 493 11.43 -0.42 -22.62
CA SER A 493 10.12 -0.70 -22.04
C SER A 493 9.66 0.32 -20.98
N HIS A 494 10.59 1.10 -20.41
CA HIS A 494 10.33 2.13 -19.41
C HIS A 494 10.32 3.55 -20.00
N MET A 495 10.43 3.73 -21.32
CA MET A 495 10.54 5.05 -21.97
C MET A 495 9.40 6.01 -21.55
N HIS A 496 8.17 5.52 -21.44
CA HIS A 496 7.03 6.33 -20.99
C HIS A 496 7.22 6.85 -19.54
N HIS A 497 7.69 6.03 -18.60
CA HIS A 497 8.00 6.45 -17.23
C HIS A 497 9.14 7.49 -17.20
N ILE A 498 10.19 7.26 -18.00
CA ILE A 498 11.34 8.17 -18.10
C ILE A 498 10.88 9.56 -18.55
N LEU A 499 10.10 9.62 -19.64
CA LEU A 499 9.58 10.87 -20.19
C LEU A 499 8.63 11.59 -19.22
N GLN A 500 7.78 10.83 -18.52
CA GLN A 500 6.87 11.37 -17.52
C GLN A 500 7.62 11.99 -16.34
N ASN A 501 8.60 11.29 -15.78
CA ASN A 501 9.35 11.77 -14.62
C ASN A 501 10.13 13.04 -14.95
N LEU A 502 10.75 13.10 -16.14
CA LEU A 502 11.40 14.32 -16.60
C LEU A 502 10.40 15.45 -16.85
N SER A 503 9.23 15.16 -17.43
CA SER A 503 8.15 16.15 -17.59
C SER A 503 7.69 16.72 -16.24
N MET A 504 7.62 15.90 -15.20
CA MET A 504 7.27 16.32 -13.84
C MET A 504 8.36 17.22 -13.24
N ALA A 505 9.64 16.92 -13.48
CA ALA A 505 10.74 17.78 -13.02
C ALA A 505 10.69 19.17 -13.67
N TYR A 506 10.45 19.26 -14.98
CA TYR A 506 10.26 20.55 -15.67
C TYR A 506 9.03 21.32 -15.17
N GLN A 507 7.90 20.63 -14.96
CA GLN A 507 6.72 21.26 -14.37
C GLN A 507 7.02 21.83 -12.98
N THR A 508 7.71 21.05 -12.14
CA THR A 508 8.09 21.47 -10.77
C THR A 508 8.98 22.71 -10.81
N LYS A 509 9.94 22.77 -11.74
CA LYS A 509 10.79 23.94 -11.95
C LYS A 509 10.00 25.17 -12.39
N TRP A 510 9.07 25.00 -13.35
CA TRP A 510 8.19 26.08 -13.81
C TRP A 510 7.36 26.66 -12.66
N GLU A 511 6.77 25.82 -11.82
CA GLU A 511 5.92 26.21 -10.67
C GLU A 511 6.66 27.12 -9.65
N GLU A 512 7.99 27.06 -9.58
CA GLU A 512 8.79 27.80 -8.59
C GLU A 512 9.42 29.09 -9.10
N SER A 513 9.72 29.16 -10.39
CA SER A 513 10.22 30.40 -10.97
C SER A 513 9.18 31.50 -10.74
N ASN A 514 9.58 32.64 -10.16
CA ASN A 514 8.68 33.68 -9.64
C ASN A 514 7.85 34.42 -10.72
N ASN A 515 7.77 33.86 -11.93
CA ASN A 515 6.93 34.23 -13.06
C ASN A 515 6.77 33.09 -14.11
N GLY A 516 7.16 31.84 -13.82
CA GLY A 516 7.06 30.73 -14.78
C GLY A 516 7.92 30.93 -16.04
N GLU A 517 9.15 30.41 -16.11
CA GLU A 517 9.85 30.40 -17.40
C GLU A 517 9.04 29.57 -18.42
N LYS A 518 8.42 30.25 -19.39
CA LYS A 518 7.54 29.62 -20.40
C LYS A 518 8.22 28.43 -21.10
N ALA A 519 9.53 28.49 -21.26
CA ALA A 519 10.35 27.43 -21.82
C ALA A 519 10.29 26.12 -21.02
N ASP A 520 10.25 26.17 -19.68
CA ASP A 520 10.17 24.98 -18.84
C ASP A 520 8.78 24.30 -18.96
N LEU A 521 7.69 25.08 -19.02
CA LEU A 521 6.34 24.56 -19.27
C LEU A 521 6.22 23.96 -20.68
N GLU A 522 6.73 24.64 -21.70
CA GLU A 522 6.76 24.14 -23.08
C GLU A 522 7.55 22.82 -23.18
N LYS A 523 8.64 22.70 -22.42
CA LYS A 523 9.43 21.46 -22.37
C LYS A 523 8.69 20.32 -21.69
N ALA A 524 7.97 20.60 -20.58
CA ALA A 524 7.11 19.62 -19.93
C ALA A 524 6.02 19.11 -20.89
N ILE A 525 5.38 20.01 -21.64
CA ILE A 525 4.36 19.65 -22.65
C ILE A 525 4.96 18.79 -23.77
N GLU A 526 6.13 19.17 -24.30
CA GLU A 526 6.83 18.38 -25.34
C GLU A 526 7.10 16.94 -24.87
N LEU A 527 7.62 16.78 -23.66
CA LEU A 527 7.93 15.47 -23.07
C LEU A 527 6.66 14.66 -22.79
N SER A 528 5.61 15.30 -22.28
CA SER A 528 4.30 14.66 -22.04
C SER A 528 3.64 14.19 -23.33
N ARG A 529 3.74 14.93 -24.45
CA ARG A 529 3.27 14.47 -25.77
C ARG A 529 4.03 13.23 -26.24
N LYS A 530 5.36 13.26 -26.19
CA LYS A 530 6.20 12.08 -26.54
C LYS A 530 5.87 10.87 -25.67
N CYS A 531 5.64 11.08 -24.37
CA CYS A 531 5.25 10.02 -23.43
C CYS A 531 3.93 9.35 -23.87
N LEU A 532 2.94 10.15 -24.28
CA LEU A 532 1.65 9.65 -24.76
C LEU A 532 1.77 8.90 -26.10
N ASP A 533 2.66 9.35 -27.00
CA ASP A 533 2.92 8.71 -28.30
C ASP A 533 3.53 7.31 -28.17
N VAL A 534 4.41 7.12 -27.18
CA VAL A 534 5.04 5.80 -26.92
C VAL A 534 4.19 4.88 -26.03
N THR A 535 3.07 5.38 -25.50
CA THR A 535 2.19 4.60 -24.61
C THR A 535 1.07 3.93 -25.42
N PRO A 536 0.92 2.59 -25.36
CA PRO A 536 -0.16 1.87 -26.05
C PRO A 536 -1.55 2.41 -25.70
N HIS A 537 -2.47 2.39 -26.68
CA HIS A 537 -3.83 2.91 -26.51
C HIS A 537 -4.65 2.17 -25.45
N ASP A 538 -4.35 0.89 -25.22
CA ASP A 538 -5.02 0.02 -24.26
C ASP A 538 -4.41 0.06 -22.86
N SER A 539 -3.27 0.74 -22.67
CA SER A 539 -2.58 0.87 -21.37
C SER A 539 -3.47 1.50 -20.30
N SER A 540 -3.43 0.97 -19.08
CA SER A 540 -4.13 1.58 -17.94
C SER A 540 -3.61 2.97 -17.56
N ASP A 541 -2.34 3.25 -17.87
CA ASP A 541 -1.69 4.52 -17.56
C ASP A 541 -2.10 5.65 -18.51
N ARG A 542 -2.68 5.32 -19.66
CA ARG A 542 -3.00 6.30 -20.70
C ARG A 542 -3.93 7.41 -20.19
N ALA A 543 -4.99 7.08 -19.44
CA ALA A 543 -5.91 8.08 -18.89
C ALA A 543 -5.21 9.09 -17.97
N ARG A 544 -4.25 8.61 -17.17
CA ARG A 544 -3.44 9.46 -16.29
C ARG A 544 -2.53 10.38 -17.09
N LEU A 545 -1.85 9.86 -18.13
CA LEU A 545 -0.99 10.65 -19.01
C LEU A 545 -1.77 11.71 -19.79
N LEU A 546 -2.96 11.36 -20.31
CA LEU A 546 -3.89 12.30 -20.94
C LEU A 546 -4.30 13.42 -19.97
N GLY A 547 -4.68 13.06 -18.75
CA GLY A 547 -5.05 14.03 -17.71
C GLY A 547 -3.87 14.91 -17.26
N TRP A 548 -2.64 14.39 -17.29
CA TRP A 548 -1.42 15.13 -17.00
C TRP A 548 -1.12 16.16 -18.08
N LEU A 549 -1.07 15.74 -19.34
CA LEU A 549 -0.85 16.64 -20.48
C LEU A 549 -1.94 17.72 -20.57
N GLY A 550 -3.20 17.34 -20.39
CA GLY A 550 -4.31 18.31 -20.33
C GLY A 550 -4.14 19.31 -19.18
N GLY A 551 -3.53 18.90 -18.05
CA GLY A 551 -3.19 19.79 -16.94
C GLY A 551 -2.17 20.85 -17.34
N LEU A 552 -1.08 20.44 -17.97
CA LEU A 552 -0.03 21.34 -18.45
C LEU A 552 -0.56 22.34 -19.50
N LEU A 553 -1.37 21.87 -20.45
CA LEU A 553 -2.00 22.73 -21.45
C LEU A 553 -3.03 23.68 -20.84
N ALA A 554 -3.73 23.27 -19.78
CA ALA A 554 -4.65 24.14 -19.06
C ALA A 554 -3.92 25.29 -18.33
N GLU A 555 -2.74 25.05 -17.76
CA GLU A 555 -1.89 26.12 -17.22
C GLU A 555 -1.45 27.09 -18.33
N GLN A 556 -1.09 26.56 -19.51
CA GLN A 556 -0.76 27.39 -20.67
C GLN A 556 -1.95 28.27 -21.15
N LEU A 557 -3.20 27.82 -20.97
CA LEU A 557 -4.40 28.62 -21.28
C LEU A 557 -4.64 29.75 -20.28
N ILE A 558 -4.19 29.62 -19.02
CA ILE A 558 -4.35 30.66 -18.00
C ILE A 558 -3.39 31.84 -18.23
N ASP A 559 -2.17 31.55 -18.72
CA ASP A 559 -1.14 32.56 -18.98
C ASP A 559 -1.29 33.30 -20.32
N ASN A 560 -2.08 32.77 -21.26
CA ASN A 560 -2.35 33.39 -22.56
C ASN A 560 -3.74 34.05 -22.59
N ASP A 561 -3.93 35.03 -23.48
CA ASP A 561 -5.24 35.67 -23.70
C ASP A 561 -6.29 34.61 -24.08
N PRO A 562 -7.39 34.43 -23.31
CA PRO A 562 -8.40 33.39 -23.53
C PRO A 562 -9.00 33.40 -24.96
N ASP A 563 -8.93 34.54 -25.63
CA ASP A 563 -9.44 34.74 -27.00
C ASP A 563 -8.40 34.44 -28.09
N ALA A 564 -7.12 34.21 -27.75
CA ALA A 564 -6.03 34.15 -28.73
C ALA A 564 -5.72 32.75 -29.30
N ASP A 565 -6.15 31.65 -28.67
CA ASP A 565 -5.74 30.31 -29.13
C ASP A 565 -6.79 29.19 -28.92
N GLY A 566 -7.84 29.20 -29.76
CA GLY A 566 -8.87 28.15 -29.79
C GLY A 566 -8.32 26.75 -30.10
N SER A 567 -7.09 26.62 -30.63
CA SER A 567 -6.45 25.35 -30.93
C SER A 567 -6.00 24.62 -29.65
N THR A 568 -5.32 25.33 -28.75
CA THR A 568 -4.86 24.81 -27.44
C THR A 568 -6.04 24.43 -26.55
N PHE A 569 -7.13 25.21 -26.57
CA PHE A 569 -8.38 24.83 -25.89
C PHE A 569 -8.93 23.51 -26.42
N THR A 570 -9.02 23.37 -27.76
CA THR A 570 -9.62 22.19 -28.40
C THR A 570 -8.81 20.94 -28.09
N GLU A 571 -7.47 21.03 -28.12
CA GLU A 571 -6.57 19.95 -27.71
C GLU A 571 -6.78 19.58 -26.24
N THR A 572 -6.74 20.57 -25.34
CA THR A 572 -6.92 20.36 -23.89
C THR A 572 -8.24 19.65 -23.58
N PHE A 573 -9.34 20.13 -24.19
CA PHE A 573 -10.66 19.54 -24.01
C PHE A 573 -10.75 18.12 -24.57
N SER A 574 -10.16 17.87 -25.75
CA SER A 574 -10.09 16.53 -26.34
C SER A 574 -9.35 15.55 -25.44
N LEU A 575 -8.21 15.96 -24.86
CA LEU A 575 -7.40 15.11 -23.98
C LEU A 575 -8.16 14.74 -22.70
N TYR A 576 -8.82 15.69 -22.05
CA TYR A 576 -9.65 15.38 -20.88
C TYR A 576 -10.83 14.48 -21.25
N THR A 577 -11.47 14.71 -22.39
CA THR A 577 -12.59 13.88 -22.85
C THR A 577 -12.15 12.46 -23.16
N GLU A 578 -10.99 12.25 -23.80
CA GLU A 578 -10.40 10.93 -24.03
C GLU A 578 -10.07 10.25 -22.69
N SER A 579 -9.50 10.99 -21.73
CA SER A 579 -9.23 10.48 -20.38
C SER A 579 -10.52 10.02 -19.68
N VAL A 580 -11.56 10.86 -19.62
CA VAL A 580 -12.85 10.55 -18.99
C VAL A 580 -13.51 9.31 -19.60
N ASN A 581 -13.35 9.10 -20.90
CA ASN A 581 -13.95 7.99 -21.63
C ASN A 581 -13.04 6.75 -21.73
N SER A 582 -11.82 6.80 -21.20
CA SER A 582 -10.87 5.67 -21.23
C SER A 582 -11.39 4.51 -20.35
N PRO A 583 -11.81 3.37 -20.92
CA PRO A 583 -12.40 2.27 -20.17
C PRO A 583 -11.37 1.54 -19.29
N ASN A 584 -10.09 1.59 -19.69
CA ASN A 584 -8.98 0.97 -18.97
C ASN A 584 -8.35 1.88 -17.91
N GLY A 585 -8.71 3.17 -17.89
CA GLY A 585 -8.15 4.14 -16.97
C GLY A 585 -8.79 4.07 -15.57
N SER A 586 -8.01 4.47 -14.56
CA SER A 586 -8.48 4.59 -13.18
C SER A 586 -9.74 5.47 -13.08
N PRO A 587 -10.83 5.00 -12.45
CA PRO A 587 -12.03 5.81 -12.21
C PRO A 587 -11.73 7.14 -11.49
N LEU A 588 -10.76 7.18 -10.58
CA LEU A 588 -10.36 8.41 -9.89
C LEU A 588 -9.70 9.41 -10.86
N MET A 589 -8.81 8.94 -11.75
CA MET A 589 -8.17 9.82 -12.75
C MET A 589 -9.18 10.36 -13.76
N ARG A 590 -10.18 9.54 -14.10
CA ARG A 590 -11.31 9.95 -14.96
C ARG A 590 -12.15 11.04 -14.29
N ILE A 591 -12.46 10.91 -12.99
CA ILE A 591 -13.14 11.96 -12.22
C ILE A 591 -12.30 13.26 -12.18
N LYS A 592 -11.01 13.18 -11.85
CA LYS A 592 -10.14 14.36 -11.82
C LYS A 592 -10.06 15.05 -13.19
N SER A 593 -9.99 14.27 -14.26
CA SER A 593 -10.01 14.80 -15.64
C SER A 593 -11.35 15.46 -15.97
N ALA A 594 -12.47 14.87 -15.53
CA ALA A 594 -13.79 15.47 -15.69
C ALA A 594 -13.92 16.80 -14.94
N GLN A 595 -13.46 16.89 -13.69
CA GLN A 595 -13.48 18.15 -12.92
C GLN A 595 -12.71 19.27 -13.63
N ARG A 596 -11.54 18.96 -14.18
CA ARG A 596 -10.73 19.93 -14.95
C ARG A 596 -11.43 20.33 -16.25
N ALA A 597 -12.01 19.39 -16.98
CA ALA A 597 -12.78 19.68 -18.19
C ALA A 597 -14.00 20.56 -17.92
N VAL A 598 -14.79 20.23 -16.89
CA VAL A 598 -15.96 21.01 -16.47
C VAL A 598 -15.55 22.44 -16.15
N ARG A 599 -14.48 22.63 -15.39
CA ARG A 599 -14.00 23.97 -15.02
C ARG A 599 -13.60 24.83 -16.22
N ILE A 600 -12.93 24.24 -17.19
CA ILE A 600 -12.55 24.91 -18.44
C ILE A 600 -13.79 25.33 -19.23
N LEU A 601 -14.78 24.44 -19.35
CA LEU A 601 -16.04 24.74 -20.05
C LEU A 601 -16.86 25.82 -19.35
N THR A 602 -16.99 25.76 -18.02
CA THR A 602 -17.76 26.75 -17.25
C THR A 602 -17.13 28.13 -17.30
N ASN A 603 -15.79 28.23 -17.32
CA ASN A 603 -15.09 29.52 -17.50
C ASN A 603 -15.41 30.17 -18.85
N GLN A 604 -15.75 29.37 -19.88
CA GLN A 604 -16.17 29.85 -21.19
C GLN A 604 -17.70 29.97 -21.34
N ASN A 605 -18.46 29.83 -20.25
CA ASN A 605 -19.92 29.80 -20.26
C ASN A 605 -20.54 28.68 -21.13
N ARG A 606 -19.82 27.57 -21.34
CA ARG A 606 -20.27 26.40 -22.12
C ARG A 606 -20.96 25.37 -21.23
N TRP A 607 -22.03 25.80 -20.55
CA TRP A 607 -22.72 25.04 -19.50
C TRP A 607 -23.31 23.71 -19.99
N GLU A 608 -23.94 23.71 -21.16
CA GLU A 608 -24.59 22.52 -21.76
C GLU A 608 -23.58 21.41 -22.08
N GLU A 609 -22.37 21.77 -22.50
CA GLU A 609 -21.30 20.81 -22.79
C GLU A 609 -20.66 20.25 -21.52
N ALA A 610 -20.68 21.01 -20.42
CA ALA A 610 -20.13 20.59 -19.14
C ALA A 610 -21.03 19.56 -18.44
N LYS A 611 -22.35 19.62 -18.65
CA LYS A 611 -23.35 18.74 -18.04
C LYS A 611 -23.09 17.24 -18.24
N PRO A 612 -22.93 16.71 -19.47
CA PRO A 612 -22.72 15.26 -19.65
C PRO A 612 -21.42 14.77 -18.99
N ILE A 613 -20.37 15.61 -18.96
CA ILE A 613 -19.07 15.27 -18.36
C ILE A 613 -19.17 15.25 -16.82
N SER A 614 -19.84 16.23 -16.23
CA SER A 614 -20.04 16.29 -14.78
C SER A 614 -20.90 15.13 -14.28
N LEU A 615 -21.98 14.78 -15.00
CA LEU A 615 -22.82 13.61 -14.69
C LEU A 615 -22.06 12.29 -14.89
N ALA A 616 -21.16 12.18 -15.87
CA ALA A 616 -20.29 11.02 -16.01
C ALA A 616 -19.34 10.86 -14.82
N ALA A 617 -18.81 11.96 -14.28
CA ALA A 617 -17.99 11.94 -13.06
C ALA A 617 -18.79 11.47 -11.84
N MET A 618 -20.02 11.97 -11.66
CA MET A 618 -20.92 11.53 -10.58
C MET A 618 -21.21 10.03 -10.64
N LYS A 619 -21.40 9.46 -11.83
CA LYS A 619 -21.59 8.01 -12.02
C LYS A 619 -20.36 7.17 -11.65
N LEU A 620 -19.16 7.76 -11.68
CA LEU A 620 -17.93 7.08 -11.28
C LEU A 620 -17.66 7.16 -9.78
N LEU A 621 -18.25 8.11 -9.04
CA LEU A 621 -18.00 8.31 -7.60
C LEU A 621 -18.17 7.03 -6.76
N PRO A 622 -19.28 6.25 -6.89
CA PRO A 622 -19.44 5.02 -6.12
C PRO A 622 -18.44 3.91 -6.50
N ARG A 623 -17.84 3.99 -7.69
CA ARG A 623 -16.77 3.07 -8.11
C ARG A 623 -15.42 3.45 -7.52
N VAL A 624 -15.26 4.71 -7.12
CA VAL A 624 -14.01 5.27 -6.58
C VAL A 624 -14.01 5.12 -5.06
N CYS A 625 -15.01 5.71 -4.39
CA CYS A 625 -15.28 5.46 -2.97
C CYS A 625 -16.15 4.20 -2.87
N GLY A 626 -15.48 3.04 -2.81
CA GLY A 626 -16.16 1.76 -2.73
C GLY A 626 -16.78 1.55 -1.35
N ARG A 627 -18.04 1.11 -1.30
CA ARG A 627 -18.78 0.80 -0.06
C ARG A 627 -18.05 -0.13 0.91
N TYR A 628 -17.12 -0.91 0.36
CA TYR A 628 -16.43 -1.96 1.09
C TYR A 628 -15.00 -1.63 1.38
N GLN A 629 -14.43 -0.53 0.89
CA GLN A 629 -13.06 -0.13 1.24
C GLN A 629 -12.93 0.12 2.75
N SER A 630 -11.70 0.07 3.27
CA SER A 630 -11.45 0.52 4.65
C SER A 630 -11.90 1.97 4.81
N LEU A 631 -12.37 2.36 6.00
CA LEU A 631 -12.79 3.74 6.26
C LEU A 631 -11.67 4.76 5.96
N GLN A 632 -10.41 4.36 6.17
CA GLN A 632 -9.26 5.19 5.84
C GLN A 632 -9.11 5.40 4.33
N ASP A 633 -9.27 4.34 3.53
CA ASP A 633 -9.21 4.46 2.07
C ASP A 633 -10.43 5.23 1.53
N GLN A 634 -11.62 5.03 2.09
CA GLN A 634 -12.81 5.81 1.72
C GLN A 634 -12.59 7.30 1.97
N GLN A 635 -12.05 7.69 3.13
CA GLN A 635 -11.71 9.09 3.43
C GLN A 635 -10.65 9.63 2.48
N GLN A 636 -9.58 8.87 2.22
CA GLN A 636 -8.53 9.29 1.28
C GLN A 636 -9.13 9.57 -0.09
N VAL A 637 -10.00 8.70 -0.57
CA VAL A 637 -10.61 8.81 -1.89
C VAL A 637 -11.61 9.96 -1.97
N VAL A 638 -12.54 10.06 -1.03
CA VAL A 638 -13.52 11.16 -0.98
C VAL A 638 -12.82 12.50 -0.89
N SER A 639 -11.75 12.60 -0.09
CA SER A 639 -10.96 13.84 0.02
C SER A 639 -10.38 14.33 -1.31
N GLN A 640 -10.12 13.41 -2.26
CA GLN A 640 -9.60 13.73 -3.59
C GLN A 640 -10.69 14.09 -4.61
N THR A 641 -11.95 13.82 -4.29
CA THR A 641 -13.14 14.15 -5.12
C THR A 641 -14.02 15.22 -4.48
N SER A 642 -13.59 15.75 -3.32
CA SER A 642 -14.26 16.81 -2.56
C SER A 642 -14.71 17.96 -3.44
N GLY A 643 -15.95 18.42 -3.21
CA GLY A 643 -16.56 19.53 -3.94
C GLY A 643 -17.22 19.15 -5.27
N LEU A 644 -16.98 17.96 -5.83
CA LEU A 644 -17.59 17.54 -7.11
C LEU A 644 -19.12 17.63 -7.08
N ALA A 645 -19.78 17.11 -6.04
CA ALA A 645 -21.24 17.13 -5.92
C ALA A 645 -21.79 18.56 -5.85
N SER A 646 -21.12 19.44 -5.09
CA SER A 646 -21.46 20.87 -4.98
C SER A 646 -21.30 21.60 -6.33
N GLU A 647 -20.25 21.31 -7.08
CA GLU A 647 -20.00 21.87 -8.41
C GLU A 647 -21.05 21.41 -9.43
N VAL A 648 -21.38 20.11 -9.44
CA VAL A 648 -22.42 19.55 -10.32
C VAL A 648 -23.78 20.14 -9.97
N CYS A 649 -24.10 20.28 -8.67
CA CYS A 649 -25.32 20.94 -8.21
C CYS A 649 -25.42 22.37 -8.75
N SER A 650 -24.38 23.19 -8.56
CA SER A 650 -24.34 24.56 -9.07
C SER A 650 -24.47 24.65 -10.59
N LEU A 651 -23.83 23.74 -11.32
CA LEU A 651 -23.96 23.65 -12.78
C LEU A 651 -25.42 23.38 -13.19
N LEU A 652 -26.09 22.43 -12.55
CA LEU A 652 -27.48 22.07 -12.85
C LEU A 652 -28.46 23.19 -12.45
N LEU A 653 -28.22 23.88 -11.34
CA LEU A 653 -28.98 25.07 -10.96
C LEU A 653 -28.81 26.21 -11.98
N GLN A 654 -27.62 26.37 -12.55
CA GLN A 654 -27.36 27.33 -13.62
C GLN A 654 -28.15 27.01 -14.90
N LEU A 655 -28.37 25.73 -15.18
CA LEU A 655 -29.18 25.25 -16.30
C LEU A 655 -30.69 25.22 -16.01
N GLY A 656 -31.11 25.57 -14.78
CA GLY A 656 -32.53 25.59 -14.39
C GLY A 656 -33.11 24.21 -14.07
N GLU A 657 -32.27 23.27 -13.62
CA GLU A 657 -32.65 21.88 -13.32
C GLU A 657 -32.54 21.56 -11.81
N PRO A 658 -33.42 22.11 -10.95
CA PRO A 658 -33.31 21.98 -9.49
C PRO A 658 -33.55 20.56 -8.96
N ASP A 659 -34.41 19.79 -9.62
CA ASP A 659 -34.72 18.42 -9.24
C ASP A 659 -33.48 17.50 -9.40
N GLU A 660 -32.79 17.61 -10.55
CA GLU A 660 -31.55 16.87 -10.81
C GLU A 660 -30.40 17.40 -9.93
N ALA A 661 -30.32 18.72 -9.71
CA ALA A 661 -29.32 19.32 -8.83
C ALA A 661 -29.39 18.75 -7.40
N LEU A 662 -30.59 18.65 -6.83
CA LEU A 662 -30.80 18.03 -5.53
C LEU A 662 -30.41 16.55 -5.52
N ALA A 663 -30.83 15.79 -6.54
CA ALA A 663 -30.54 14.37 -6.63
C ALA A 663 -29.02 14.10 -6.70
N GLN A 664 -28.29 14.86 -7.52
CA GLN A 664 -26.84 14.72 -7.66
C GLN A 664 -26.09 15.22 -6.41
N LEU A 665 -26.55 16.29 -5.78
CA LEU A 665 -25.96 16.77 -4.52
C LEU A 665 -26.06 15.70 -3.44
N GLU A 666 -27.25 15.13 -3.24
CA GLU A 666 -27.48 14.05 -2.26
C GLU A 666 -26.72 12.76 -2.61
N ALA A 667 -26.59 12.41 -3.89
CA ALA A 667 -25.85 11.21 -4.31
C ALA A 667 -24.33 11.29 -4.06
N GLY A 668 -23.76 12.50 -4.02
CA GLY A 668 -22.32 12.71 -3.87
C GLY A 668 -21.88 13.22 -2.50
N ARG A 669 -22.77 13.25 -1.50
CA ARG A 669 -22.48 13.72 -0.14
C ARG A 669 -22.84 12.67 0.90
N ALA A 670 -22.21 12.76 2.07
CA ALA A 670 -22.36 11.79 3.16
C ALA A 670 -22.25 10.35 2.64
N MET A 671 -21.34 10.08 1.70
CA MET A 671 -21.25 8.77 1.04
C MET A 671 -20.86 7.69 2.03
N ILE A 672 -19.87 7.97 2.89
CA ILE A 672 -19.35 7.04 3.89
C ILE A 672 -20.44 6.72 4.92
N LEU A 673 -21.11 7.76 5.44
CA LEU A 673 -22.24 7.58 6.36
C LEU A 673 -23.39 6.85 5.66
N GLY A 674 -23.65 7.17 4.39
CA GLY A 674 -24.62 6.51 3.52
C GLY A 674 -24.41 5.02 3.44
N PHE A 675 -23.17 4.59 3.23
CA PHE A 675 -22.83 3.16 3.17
C PHE A 675 -22.99 2.48 4.54
N ALA A 676 -22.71 3.18 5.64
CA ALA A 676 -22.97 2.66 6.97
C ALA A 676 -24.48 2.46 7.22
N MET A 677 -25.35 3.33 6.71
CA MET A 677 -26.82 3.18 6.82
C MET A 677 -27.35 1.98 6.03
N ASP A 678 -26.89 1.78 4.79
CA ASP A 678 -27.41 0.74 3.89
C ASP A 678 -27.02 -0.70 4.32
N ASN A 679 -25.93 -0.86 5.09
CA ASN A 679 -25.30 -2.17 5.31
C ASN A 679 -26.06 -3.15 6.23
N SER A 680 -27.05 -2.71 7.01
CA SER A 680 -27.57 -3.53 8.13
C SER A 680 -29.00 -4.02 7.96
N ASP A 681 -29.94 -3.17 7.53
CA ASP A 681 -31.35 -3.58 7.42
C ASP A 681 -31.58 -4.38 6.12
N GLU A 682 -31.08 -3.89 4.99
CA GLU A 682 -31.31 -4.52 3.68
C GLU A 682 -30.64 -5.90 3.57
N VAL A 683 -29.42 -6.07 4.11
CA VAL A 683 -28.71 -7.38 4.06
C VAL A 683 -29.37 -8.40 4.99
N SER A 684 -29.89 -7.96 6.14
CA SER A 684 -30.63 -8.83 7.06
C SER A 684 -31.94 -9.28 6.42
N GLU A 685 -32.68 -8.36 5.79
CA GLU A 685 -33.89 -8.67 5.01
C GLU A 685 -33.58 -9.61 3.84
N LEU A 686 -32.46 -9.42 3.15
CA LEU A 686 -32.02 -10.32 2.07
C LEU A 686 -31.66 -11.71 2.60
N GLN A 687 -31.00 -11.83 3.75
CA GLN A 687 -30.73 -13.13 4.38
C GLN A 687 -32.01 -13.88 4.79
N GLU A 688 -33.06 -13.15 5.15
CA GLU A 688 -34.37 -13.74 5.43
C GLU A 688 -35.08 -14.18 4.15
N THR A 689 -34.92 -13.43 3.05
CA THR A 689 -35.61 -13.67 1.77
C THR A 689 -34.90 -14.71 0.90
N ASP A 690 -33.57 -14.62 0.73
CA ASP A 690 -32.74 -15.51 -0.09
C ASP A 690 -31.30 -15.60 0.47
N LYS A 691 -31.01 -16.71 1.17
CA LYS A 691 -29.71 -16.95 1.83
C LYS A 691 -28.55 -17.17 0.85
N ASP A 692 -28.82 -17.79 -0.30
CA ASP A 692 -27.76 -18.12 -1.26
C ASP A 692 -27.33 -16.86 -2.01
N LEU A 693 -28.29 -16.01 -2.39
CA LEU A 693 -28.02 -14.71 -3.00
C LEU A 693 -27.35 -13.75 -1.99
N ALA A 694 -27.77 -13.78 -0.72
CA ALA A 694 -27.08 -13.05 0.36
C ALA A 694 -25.63 -13.52 0.52
N LYS A 695 -25.36 -14.82 0.42
CA LYS A 695 -24.01 -15.37 0.48
C LYS A 695 -23.18 -15.00 -0.76
N GLU A 696 -23.73 -15.15 -1.97
CA GLU A 696 -23.09 -14.72 -3.23
C GLU A 696 -22.71 -13.23 -3.15
N PHE A 697 -23.63 -12.40 -2.65
CA PHE A 697 -23.41 -10.98 -2.41
C PHE A 697 -22.29 -10.71 -1.39
N LEU A 698 -22.29 -11.40 -0.24
CA LEU A 698 -21.26 -11.26 0.79
C LEU A 698 -19.87 -11.76 0.30
N ASP A 699 -19.83 -12.83 -0.48
CA ASP A 699 -18.62 -13.39 -1.07
C ASP A 699 -18.03 -12.45 -2.14
N LEU A 700 -18.87 -11.86 -3.01
CA LEU A 700 -18.46 -10.83 -3.98
C LEU A 700 -18.03 -9.54 -3.29
N LYS A 701 -18.71 -9.15 -2.20
CA LYS A 701 -18.32 -8.02 -1.34
C LYS A 701 -16.92 -8.20 -0.75
N ALA A 702 -16.58 -9.41 -0.28
CA ALA A 702 -15.25 -9.71 0.24
C ALA A 702 -14.14 -9.58 -0.83
N LYS A 703 -14.45 -9.90 -2.09
CA LYS A 703 -13.50 -9.80 -3.23
C LYS A 703 -13.22 -8.36 -3.68
N LEU A 704 -14.06 -7.38 -3.30
CA LEU A 704 -13.98 -5.98 -3.75
C LEU A 704 -13.26 -5.04 -2.76
N HIS A 705 -12.62 -5.56 -1.70
CA HIS A 705 -11.90 -4.78 -0.67
C HIS A 705 -10.58 -4.11 -1.17
N ILE A 706 -10.43 -3.88 -2.48
CA ILE A 706 -9.19 -3.41 -3.11
C ILE A 706 -9.18 -1.86 -3.19
N PRO A 707 -8.16 -1.16 -2.66
CA PRO A 707 -8.01 0.29 -2.78
C PRO A 707 -7.87 0.77 -4.24
N SER A 708 -8.38 1.97 -4.54
CA SER A 708 -8.39 2.57 -5.89
C SER A 708 -7.10 3.28 -6.31
N ASP A 709 -6.15 3.43 -5.39
CA ASP A 709 -5.13 4.49 -5.47
C ASP A 709 -3.72 4.01 -5.84
N LEU A 710 -3.54 2.73 -6.13
CA LEU A 710 -2.22 2.18 -6.46
C LEU A 710 -2.04 2.15 -7.98
N GLN A 711 -1.59 3.28 -8.50
CA GLN A 711 -1.66 3.63 -9.93
C GLN A 711 -0.28 3.78 -10.59
N SER A 712 0.79 3.30 -9.97
CA SER A 712 2.16 3.45 -10.47
C SER A 712 2.99 2.17 -10.52
N SER A 713 2.37 0.99 -10.35
CA SER A 713 3.08 -0.28 -10.42
C SER A 713 2.75 -1.07 -11.69
N ARG A 714 3.71 -1.92 -12.11
CA ARG A 714 3.60 -2.86 -13.24
C ARG A 714 2.38 -3.80 -13.16
N LEU A 715 1.71 -3.87 -12.00
CA LEU A 715 0.53 -4.71 -11.68
C LEU A 715 -0.82 -3.97 -11.74
N GLY A 716 -0.83 -2.66 -12.03
CA GLY A 716 -2.07 -1.86 -12.09
C GLY A 716 -3.13 -2.39 -13.07
N GLU A 717 -2.69 -2.92 -14.23
CA GLU A 717 -3.58 -3.47 -15.27
C GLU A 717 -4.33 -4.72 -14.81
N VAL A 718 -3.64 -5.56 -14.06
CA VAL A 718 -4.12 -6.85 -13.57
C VAL A 718 -5.24 -6.64 -12.54
N ARG A 719 -5.02 -5.74 -11.57
CA ARG A 719 -6.03 -5.30 -10.59
C ARG A 719 -7.24 -4.66 -11.23
N LEU A 720 -7.03 -3.80 -12.22
CA LEU A 720 -8.13 -3.16 -12.93
C LEU A 720 -8.98 -4.20 -13.66
N ARG A 721 -8.40 -5.31 -14.16
CA ARG A 721 -9.17 -6.40 -14.79
C ARG A 721 -9.94 -7.23 -13.77
N GLU A 722 -9.32 -7.67 -12.67
CA GLU A 722 -9.99 -8.45 -11.62
C GLU A 722 -11.08 -7.66 -10.90
N ARG A 723 -10.79 -6.40 -10.54
CA ARG A 723 -11.78 -5.49 -9.98
C ARG A 723 -12.92 -5.28 -10.98
N ARG A 724 -12.63 -5.12 -12.27
CA ARG A 724 -13.69 -5.00 -13.29
C ARG A 724 -14.54 -6.26 -13.39
N ALA A 725 -13.94 -7.45 -13.31
CA ALA A 725 -14.68 -8.70 -13.29
C ALA A 725 -15.56 -8.82 -12.04
N ALA A 726 -15.00 -8.56 -10.85
CA ALA A 726 -15.75 -8.56 -9.59
C ALA A 726 -16.82 -7.45 -9.53
N GLU A 727 -16.57 -6.27 -10.11
CA GLU A 727 -17.55 -5.19 -10.26
C GLU A 727 -18.68 -5.60 -11.20
N ALA A 728 -18.37 -6.28 -12.31
CA ALA A 728 -19.37 -6.79 -13.25
C ALA A 728 -20.21 -7.91 -12.60
N ASP A 729 -19.57 -8.83 -11.89
CA ASP A 729 -20.24 -9.91 -11.16
C ASP A 729 -21.11 -9.34 -10.03
N LEU A 730 -20.63 -8.34 -9.29
CA LEU A 730 -21.43 -7.65 -8.28
C LEU A 730 -22.59 -6.90 -8.92
N ALA A 731 -22.40 -6.22 -10.05
CA ALA A 731 -23.49 -5.53 -10.75
C ALA A 731 -24.58 -6.51 -11.18
N ASN A 732 -24.20 -7.68 -11.69
CA ASN A 732 -25.13 -8.76 -12.02
C ASN A 732 -25.83 -9.31 -10.77
N CYS A 733 -25.10 -9.52 -9.67
CA CYS A 733 -25.66 -9.96 -8.39
C CYS A 733 -26.67 -8.95 -7.84
N LEU A 734 -26.33 -7.66 -7.86
CA LEU A 734 -27.24 -6.56 -7.46
C LEU A 734 -28.50 -6.52 -8.33
N GLU A 735 -28.39 -6.73 -9.64
CA GLU A 735 -29.57 -6.85 -10.53
C GLU A 735 -30.44 -8.05 -10.16
N LYS A 736 -29.85 -9.22 -9.85
CA LYS A 736 -30.61 -10.38 -9.35
C LYS A 736 -31.36 -10.03 -8.05
N ILE A 737 -30.67 -9.40 -7.08
CA ILE A 737 -31.27 -8.99 -5.80
C ILE A 737 -32.44 -8.04 -6.03
N ARG A 738 -32.24 -7.02 -6.88
CA ARG A 738 -33.27 -6.00 -7.17
C ARG A 738 -34.50 -6.52 -7.90
N ASN A 739 -34.40 -7.69 -8.53
CA ASN A 739 -35.55 -8.36 -9.14
C ASN A 739 -36.36 -9.20 -8.13
N LEU A 740 -35.91 -9.33 -6.88
CA LEU A 740 -36.71 -9.92 -5.81
C LEU A 740 -37.78 -8.93 -5.32
N ASP A 741 -38.98 -9.43 -5.04
CA ASP A 741 -40.07 -8.63 -4.47
C ASP A 741 -39.63 -8.02 -3.13
N GLY A 742 -39.81 -6.71 -2.98
CA GLY A 742 -39.37 -5.96 -1.80
C GLY A 742 -37.93 -5.41 -1.87
N HIS A 743 -37.09 -5.89 -2.79
CA HIS A 743 -35.66 -5.53 -2.88
C HIS A 743 -35.31 -4.60 -4.05
N HIS A 744 -36.31 -4.07 -4.77
CA HIS A 744 -36.13 -3.17 -5.92
C HIS A 744 -35.26 -1.92 -5.67
N GLU A 745 -35.19 -1.43 -4.42
CA GLU A 745 -34.35 -0.30 -4.00
C GLU A 745 -33.00 -0.72 -3.39
N PHE A 746 -32.70 -2.03 -3.33
CA PHE A 746 -31.51 -2.57 -2.66
C PHE A 746 -30.22 -1.89 -3.13
N PHE A 747 -29.52 -1.25 -2.19
CA PHE A 747 -28.28 -0.50 -2.39
C PHE A 747 -28.38 0.56 -3.52
N ARG A 748 -29.56 1.16 -3.76
CA ARG A 748 -29.76 2.32 -4.63
C ARG A 748 -29.94 3.59 -3.80
N GLU A 749 -29.60 4.73 -4.38
CA GLU A 749 -29.95 6.01 -3.74
C GLU A 749 -31.47 6.19 -3.74
N PRO A 750 -32.05 6.78 -2.68
CA PRO A 750 -33.48 7.01 -2.60
C PRO A 750 -33.97 7.84 -3.81
N PRO A 751 -35.08 7.45 -4.45
CA PRO A 751 -35.63 8.23 -5.55
C PRO A 751 -36.02 9.63 -5.07
N LEU A 752 -36.06 10.60 -5.99
CA LEU A 752 -36.33 12.00 -5.67
C LEU A 752 -37.64 12.20 -4.88
N ASP A 753 -38.70 11.44 -5.20
CA ASP A 753 -39.98 11.48 -4.48
C ASP A 753 -39.83 11.05 -3.01
N ARG A 754 -38.95 10.08 -2.74
CA ARG A 754 -38.62 9.66 -1.38
C ARG A 754 -37.81 10.71 -0.64
N LEU A 755 -36.85 11.37 -1.30
CA LEU A 755 -36.12 12.51 -0.74
C LEU A 755 -37.10 13.65 -0.38
N LYS A 756 -38.00 14.03 -1.29
CA LYS A 756 -39.02 15.07 -1.08
C LYS A 756 -39.99 14.72 0.06
N SER A 757 -40.19 13.44 0.38
CA SER A 757 -41.06 13.00 1.48
C SER A 757 -40.57 13.41 2.88
N CYS A 758 -39.31 13.85 3.03
CA CYS A 758 -38.79 14.41 4.27
C CYS A 758 -39.52 15.71 4.69
N THR A 759 -40.27 16.35 3.80
CA THR A 759 -40.97 17.61 4.08
C THR A 759 -42.23 17.45 4.94
N LYS A 760 -42.67 16.22 5.24
CA LYS A 760 -43.90 15.96 6.03
C LYS A 760 -43.84 16.49 7.46
N GLU A 761 -42.65 16.59 8.05
CA GLU A 761 -42.44 16.97 9.45
C GLU A 761 -41.79 18.37 9.58
N GLY A 762 -41.59 19.07 8.45
CA GLY A 762 -41.10 20.45 8.40
C GLY A 762 -40.22 20.73 7.19
N ILE A 763 -39.45 21.81 7.24
CA ILE A 763 -38.73 22.37 6.10
C ILE A 763 -37.28 21.89 6.10
N VAL A 764 -36.74 21.51 4.94
CA VAL A 764 -35.31 21.20 4.78
C VAL A 764 -34.65 22.26 3.92
N VAL A 765 -33.55 22.83 4.39
CA VAL A 765 -32.78 23.86 3.67
C VAL A 765 -31.36 23.36 3.46
N LEU A 766 -31.01 23.14 2.19
CA LEU A 766 -29.65 22.84 1.76
C LEU A 766 -28.97 24.11 1.30
N VAL A 767 -27.83 24.45 1.88
CA VAL A 767 -27.00 25.59 1.46
C VAL A 767 -25.79 25.04 0.73
N ASN A 768 -25.77 25.22 -0.59
CA ASN A 768 -24.69 24.78 -1.46
C ASN A 768 -23.76 25.95 -1.78
N ILE A 769 -22.46 25.75 -1.60
CA ILE A 769 -21.42 26.74 -1.92
C ILE A 769 -20.39 26.08 -2.83
N SER A 770 -20.16 26.68 -3.99
CA SER A 770 -19.16 26.27 -4.98
C SER A 770 -18.43 27.49 -5.56
N TYR A 771 -17.39 27.28 -6.37
CA TYR A 771 -16.74 28.38 -7.08
C TYR A 771 -17.59 28.99 -8.20
N LEU A 772 -18.65 28.30 -8.65
CA LEU A 772 -19.55 28.76 -9.72
C LEU A 772 -20.60 29.72 -9.20
N ARG A 773 -21.29 29.32 -8.13
CA ARG A 773 -22.37 30.05 -7.45
C ARG A 773 -22.63 29.47 -6.07
N SER A 774 -23.40 30.22 -5.28
CA SER A 774 -23.87 29.86 -3.95
C SER A 774 -25.39 29.97 -3.91
N ASP A 775 -26.07 28.95 -3.39
CA ASP A 775 -27.53 28.82 -3.45
C ASP A 775 -28.09 28.14 -2.21
N ALA A 776 -29.34 28.47 -1.84
CA ALA A 776 -30.15 27.64 -0.96
C ALA A 776 -31.19 26.86 -1.79
N ILE A 777 -31.26 25.55 -1.57
CA ILE A 777 -32.32 24.67 -2.07
C ILE A 777 -33.24 24.37 -0.89
N ILE A 778 -34.47 24.89 -0.95
CA ILE A 778 -35.48 24.76 0.10
C ILE A 778 -36.49 23.70 -0.34
N LEU A 779 -36.65 22.67 0.48
CA LEU A 779 -37.67 21.65 0.35
C LEU A 779 -38.83 21.95 1.28
N VAL A 780 -40.01 22.18 0.68
CA VAL A 780 -41.24 22.48 1.40
C VAL A 780 -42.46 21.94 0.66
N ASP A 781 -43.34 21.20 1.34
CA ASP A 781 -44.53 20.56 0.76
C ASP A 781 -44.22 19.75 -0.52
N SER A 782 -43.11 19.01 -0.53
CA SER A 782 -42.58 18.30 -1.72
C SER A 782 -42.23 19.18 -2.93
N ARG A 783 -42.18 20.51 -2.77
CA ARG A 783 -41.70 21.48 -3.77
C ARG A 783 -40.26 21.88 -3.49
N ILE A 784 -39.54 22.24 -4.55
CA ILE A 784 -38.20 22.81 -4.47
C ILE A 784 -38.26 24.31 -4.77
N LEU A 785 -37.73 25.12 -3.87
CA LEU A 785 -37.48 26.56 -4.09
C LEU A 785 -35.97 26.77 -4.12
N VAL A 786 -35.48 27.58 -5.07
CA VAL A 786 -34.05 27.91 -5.20
C VAL A 786 -33.86 29.38 -4.92
N VAL A 787 -32.99 29.70 -3.97
CA VAL A 787 -32.64 31.07 -3.59
C VAL A 787 -31.17 31.32 -3.91
N PRO A 788 -30.85 32.18 -4.90
CA PRO A 788 -29.47 32.61 -5.14
C PRO A 788 -28.92 33.39 -3.95
N LEU A 789 -27.76 32.99 -3.44
CA LEU A 789 -27.10 33.61 -2.28
C LEU A 789 -25.88 34.41 -2.72
N SER A 790 -26.08 35.46 -3.51
CA SER A 790 -25.00 36.24 -4.14
C SER A 790 -24.02 36.89 -3.16
N GLY A 791 -24.40 37.03 -1.88
CA GLY A 791 -23.55 37.57 -0.82
C GLY A 791 -22.54 36.56 -0.24
N LEU A 792 -22.72 35.27 -0.53
CA LEU A 792 -21.82 34.17 -0.13
C LEU A 792 -20.72 33.98 -1.19
N GLN A 793 -19.80 34.94 -1.28
CA GLN A 793 -18.63 34.85 -2.17
C GLN A 793 -17.49 34.07 -1.53
N THR A 794 -16.79 33.27 -2.33
CA THR A 794 -15.73 32.33 -1.89
C THR A 794 -14.64 33.01 -1.07
N GLU A 795 -14.24 34.24 -1.41
CA GLU A 795 -13.18 34.97 -0.71
C GLU A 795 -13.52 35.26 0.75
N LYS A 796 -14.76 35.71 1.01
CA LYS A 796 -15.24 35.98 2.39
C LYS A 796 -15.47 34.69 3.18
N ILE A 797 -15.88 33.63 2.50
CA ILE A 797 -16.04 32.30 3.12
C ILE A 797 -14.68 31.74 3.51
N VAL A 798 -13.64 31.93 2.69
CA VAL A 798 -12.27 31.57 3.06
C VAL A 798 -11.79 32.45 4.22
N GLU A 799 -12.08 33.75 4.25
CA GLU A 799 -11.73 34.61 5.37
C GLU A 799 -12.35 34.13 6.71
N PHE A 800 -13.66 33.89 6.73
CA PHE A 800 -14.36 33.40 7.93
C PHE A 800 -14.06 31.94 8.23
N GLY A 801 -13.98 31.10 7.20
CA GLY A 801 -13.68 29.68 7.28
C GLY A 801 -12.27 29.41 7.77
N VAL A 802 -11.29 30.19 7.31
CA VAL A 802 -9.96 30.25 7.91
C VAL A 802 -10.14 30.65 9.37
N GLN A 803 -10.76 31.76 9.75
CA GLN A 803 -10.88 32.12 11.19
C GLN A 803 -11.64 31.10 12.08
N LEU A 804 -12.62 30.37 11.53
CA LEU A 804 -13.36 29.31 12.19
C LEU A 804 -12.52 28.02 12.38
N ILE A 805 -11.52 27.80 11.52
CA ILE A 805 -10.75 26.54 11.43
C ILE A 805 -9.23 26.73 11.66
N SER A 806 -8.69 27.94 11.55
CA SER A 806 -7.25 28.21 11.33
C SER A 806 -6.42 28.22 12.60
N GLY A 807 -5.83 27.07 12.85
CA GLY A 807 -4.40 27.01 12.52
C GLY A 807 -4.20 25.94 11.43
N PHE A 808 -4.02 26.29 10.15
CA PHE A 808 -3.71 25.30 9.12
C PHE A 808 -2.72 25.73 8.03
N SER A 809 -1.92 24.73 7.66
CA SER A 809 -0.96 24.65 6.56
C SER A 809 -1.63 24.38 5.21
N ILE A 810 -0.99 24.96 4.19
CA ILE A 810 -0.90 24.63 2.75
C ILE A 810 -1.90 23.61 2.21
N VAL A 811 -2.90 24.10 1.45
CA VAL A 811 -3.83 23.29 0.65
C VAL A 811 -3.48 23.46 -0.82
N ASP A 812 -3.22 22.37 -1.54
CA ASP A 812 -3.26 22.33 -3.00
C ASP A 812 -4.73 22.36 -3.48
N PHE A 813 -5.26 23.58 -3.58
CA PHE A 813 -6.36 23.99 -4.45
C PHE A 813 -5.82 25.20 -5.23
N PRO A 814 -6.38 25.60 -6.39
CA PRO A 814 -5.93 26.77 -7.19
C PRO A 814 -5.99 28.14 -6.48
N MET A 815 -6.22 28.17 -5.16
CA MET A 815 -6.19 29.35 -4.30
C MET A 815 -4.86 29.54 -3.56
N LYS A 816 -3.74 28.97 -4.06
CA LYS A 816 -2.38 29.19 -3.52
C LYS A 816 -2.11 30.69 -3.26
N ARG A 817 -2.56 31.57 -4.17
CA ARG A 817 -2.43 33.05 -4.01
C ARG A 817 -3.33 33.64 -2.93
N ALA A 818 -4.58 33.21 -2.77
CA ALA A 818 -5.51 33.78 -1.78
C ALA A 818 -5.14 33.35 -0.34
N ILE A 819 -4.76 32.08 -0.14
CA ILE A 819 -4.39 31.54 1.17
C ILE A 819 -3.03 32.11 1.63
N GLN A 820 -2.07 32.34 0.73
CA GLN A 820 -0.80 32.99 1.07
C GLN A 820 -0.95 34.45 1.54
N ILE A 821 -1.99 35.15 1.07
CA ILE A 821 -2.28 36.54 1.48
C ILE A 821 -2.92 36.58 2.88
N VAL A 822 -3.79 35.62 3.20
CA VAL A 822 -4.52 35.57 4.48
C VAL A 822 -3.69 34.94 5.61
N SER A 823 -2.88 33.91 5.32
CA SER A 823 -2.16 33.11 6.33
C SER A 823 -1.11 33.88 7.13
N LYS A 824 -0.60 35.02 6.61
CA LYS A 824 0.39 35.85 7.32
C LYS A 824 -0.18 36.67 8.49
N LYS A 825 -1.51 36.71 8.68
CA LYS A 825 -2.17 37.62 9.64
C LYS A 825 -3.00 36.95 10.74
N VAL A 826 -3.15 35.63 10.75
CA VAL A 826 -4.07 34.95 11.69
C VAL A 826 -3.31 34.27 12.85
N PRO A 827 -3.61 34.60 14.13
CA PRO A 827 -2.97 33.96 15.29
C PRO A 827 -3.35 32.47 15.42
N LYS A 828 -2.40 31.61 15.82
CA LYS A 828 -2.57 30.15 16.06
C LYS A 828 -3.58 29.76 17.17
N GLN A 829 -4.40 30.69 17.67
CA GLN A 829 -5.21 30.52 18.89
C GLN A 829 -6.69 30.93 18.74
N ALA A 830 -7.21 31.19 17.54
CA ALA A 830 -8.63 31.45 17.38
C ALA A 830 -9.46 30.18 17.72
N ARG A 831 -10.04 30.16 18.93
CA ARG A 831 -10.88 29.05 19.44
C ARG A 831 -12.39 29.31 19.26
N GLN A 832 -12.78 30.47 18.74
CA GLN A 832 -14.17 30.89 18.61
C GLN A 832 -14.41 31.58 17.25
N PRO A 833 -15.66 31.52 16.73
CA PRO A 833 -16.07 32.28 15.56
C PRO A 833 -15.82 33.79 15.70
N PRO A 834 -15.50 34.50 14.60
CA PRO A 834 -15.33 35.95 14.62
C PRO A 834 -16.66 36.69 14.88
N ALA A 835 -16.59 37.81 15.60
CA ALA A 835 -17.76 38.49 16.15
C ALA A 835 -18.83 38.88 15.10
N GLY A 836 -18.40 39.33 13.90
CA GLY A 836 -19.30 39.76 12.82
C GLY A 836 -19.87 38.64 11.94
N PHE A 837 -19.51 37.38 12.20
CA PHE A 837 -19.92 36.26 11.34
C PHE A 837 -21.43 35.98 11.40
N ALA A 838 -22.04 36.07 12.59
CA ALA A 838 -23.47 35.81 12.76
C ALA A 838 -24.34 36.83 12.01
N GLY A 839 -23.98 38.12 12.07
CA GLY A 839 -24.60 39.21 11.30
C GLY A 839 -24.44 39.02 9.79
N TRP A 840 -23.23 38.68 9.34
CA TRP A 840 -22.97 38.39 7.93
C TRP A 840 -23.77 37.19 7.43
N LEU A 841 -23.83 36.10 8.20
CA LEU A 841 -24.58 34.89 7.85
C LEU A 841 -26.09 35.15 7.79
N TRP A 842 -26.61 36.00 8.67
CA TRP A 842 -28.00 36.47 8.63
C TRP A 842 -28.30 37.18 7.31
N GLU A 843 -27.54 38.22 7.00
CA GLU A 843 -27.79 39.08 5.84
C GLU A 843 -27.65 38.36 4.49
N ASN A 844 -26.71 37.42 4.39
CA ASN A 844 -26.28 36.83 3.11
C ASN A 844 -26.78 35.40 2.89
N CYS A 845 -27.35 34.73 3.91
CA CYS A 845 -27.84 33.36 3.80
C CYS A 845 -29.22 33.19 4.45
N VAL A 846 -29.33 33.43 5.75
CA VAL A 846 -30.51 33.01 6.52
C VAL A 846 -31.72 33.92 6.26
N ARG A 847 -31.55 35.24 6.21
CA ARG A 847 -32.64 36.17 5.88
C ARG A 847 -33.22 35.90 4.48
N PRO A 848 -32.41 35.77 3.40
CA PRO A 848 -32.93 35.39 2.07
C PRO A 848 -33.80 34.13 2.08
N VAL A 849 -33.42 33.11 2.86
CA VAL A 849 -34.20 31.87 3.02
C VAL A 849 -35.55 32.16 3.69
N PHE A 850 -35.59 32.90 4.79
CA PHE A 850 -36.85 33.26 5.46
C PHE A 850 -37.74 34.15 4.58
N ASP A 851 -37.16 35.06 3.81
CA ASP A 851 -37.91 35.92 2.88
C ASP A 851 -38.56 35.10 1.76
N GLU A 852 -37.87 34.08 1.24
CA GLU A 852 -38.45 33.12 0.29
C GLU A 852 -39.57 32.31 0.92
N LEU A 853 -39.37 31.77 2.13
CA LEU A 853 -40.40 31.00 2.85
C LEU A 853 -41.67 31.82 3.09
N ARG A 854 -41.53 33.11 3.48
CA ARG A 854 -42.66 34.04 3.61
C ARG A 854 -43.35 34.27 2.28
N ARG A 855 -42.59 34.51 1.21
CA ARG A 855 -43.14 34.74 -0.14
C ARG A 855 -43.88 33.53 -0.69
N ALA A 856 -43.37 32.33 -0.42
CA ALA A 856 -43.96 31.06 -0.82
C ALA A 856 -45.17 30.65 0.04
N GLY A 857 -45.49 31.41 1.09
CA GLY A 857 -46.58 31.08 2.02
C GLY A 857 -46.30 29.83 2.86
N ALA A 858 -45.02 29.50 3.07
CA ALA A 858 -44.57 28.31 3.80
C ALA A 858 -44.45 28.52 5.32
N MET A 859 -44.59 29.76 5.80
CA MET A 859 -44.53 30.06 7.23
C MET A 859 -45.86 29.71 7.92
N PRO A 860 -45.83 29.07 9.11
CA PRO A 860 -47.04 28.74 9.87
C PRO A 860 -47.90 29.97 10.17
N SER A 861 -49.21 29.87 9.95
CA SER A 861 -50.17 30.96 10.21
C SER A 861 -50.52 31.15 11.69
N ASP A 862 -50.20 30.16 12.53
CA ASP A 862 -50.49 30.16 13.97
C ASP A 862 -49.43 30.90 14.80
N GLY A 863 -48.39 31.44 14.14
CA GLY A 863 -47.31 32.18 14.77
C GLY A 863 -46.28 31.30 15.49
N LYS A 864 -46.39 29.97 15.41
CA LYS A 864 -45.37 29.07 15.94
C LYS A 864 -44.13 29.05 15.03
N PRO A 865 -42.92 28.98 15.59
CA PRO A 865 -41.70 28.87 14.79
C PRO A 865 -41.71 27.53 14.03
N PRO A 866 -41.50 27.51 12.70
CA PRO A 866 -41.41 26.27 11.94
C PRO A 866 -40.18 25.46 12.34
N ARG A 867 -40.27 24.14 12.15
CA ARG A 867 -39.14 23.23 12.22
C ARG A 867 -38.33 23.30 10.93
N ILE A 868 -37.03 23.57 11.04
CA ILE A 868 -36.10 23.69 9.90
C ILE A 868 -34.90 22.77 10.12
N TRP A 869 -34.61 21.91 9.15
CA TRP A 869 -33.36 21.15 9.08
C TRP A 869 -32.38 21.82 8.13
N TRP A 870 -31.23 22.21 8.65
CA TRP A 870 -30.14 22.81 7.91
C TRP A 870 -29.13 21.75 7.46
N ILE A 871 -28.75 21.88 6.20
CA ILE A 871 -27.77 21.02 5.55
C ILE A 871 -26.77 21.95 4.86
N GLY A 872 -25.53 21.99 5.35
CA GLY A 872 -24.44 22.71 4.68
C GLY A 872 -23.70 21.79 3.71
N SER A 873 -23.38 22.27 2.51
CA SER A 873 -22.49 21.59 1.56
C SER A 873 -21.35 22.50 1.11
N GLY A 874 -20.20 21.90 0.75
CA GLY A 874 -18.97 22.60 0.42
C GLY A 874 -18.53 23.52 1.55
N GLY A 875 -18.28 24.80 1.24
CA GLY A 875 -17.84 25.81 2.21
C GLY A 875 -18.85 26.12 3.32
N ALA A 876 -20.12 25.71 3.18
CA ALA A 876 -21.16 25.89 4.19
C ALA A 876 -21.19 24.78 5.25
N ALA A 877 -20.42 23.70 5.06
CA ALA A 877 -20.33 22.62 6.02
C ALA A 877 -19.85 23.16 7.39
N GLY A 878 -20.67 22.98 8.43
CA GLY A 878 -20.38 23.47 9.78
C GLY A 878 -20.81 24.92 10.08
N PHE A 879 -21.55 25.59 9.19
CA PHE A 879 -22.08 26.92 9.49
C PHE A 879 -23.17 26.88 10.58
N PRO A 880 -23.12 27.78 11.58
CA PRO A 880 -24.11 27.87 12.65
C PRO A 880 -25.33 28.70 12.19
N PHE A 881 -26.06 28.23 11.18
CA PHE A 881 -27.28 28.88 10.68
C PHE A 881 -28.26 29.30 11.79
N HIS A 882 -28.42 28.47 12.82
CA HIS A 882 -29.28 28.79 13.97
C HIS A 882 -28.80 29.99 14.81
N ALA A 883 -27.53 30.36 14.72
CA ALA A 883 -26.91 31.48 15.43
C ALA A 883 -26.99 32.80 14.64
N ALA A 884 -27.45 32.76 13.38
CA ALA A 884 -27.53 33.95 12.54
C ALA A 884 -28.51 34.96 13.13
N THR A 885 -28.04 36.18 13.35
CA THR A 885 -28.79 37.27 14.00
C THR A 885 -28.62 38.55 13.20
N SER A 886 -29.66 39.37 13.10
CA SER A 886 -29.53 40.73 12.57
C SER A 886 -28.70 41.61 13.50
N ASP A 887 -27.84 42.45 12.92
CA ASP A 887 -27.11 43.49 13.67
C ASP A 887 -28.01 44.71 13.98
N THR A 888 -29.15 44.85 13.30
CA THR A 888 -30.01 46.04 13.37
C THR A 888 -31.35 45.82 14.06
N ASP A 889 -31.84 44.58 14.10
CA ASP A 889 -33.15 44.21 14.67
C ASP A 889 -33.02 42.95 15.55
N PRO A 890 -33.04 43.08 16.88
CA PRO A 890 -32.89 41.96 17.81
C PRO A 890 -33.98 40.88 17.69
N ASP A 891 -35.14 41.20 17.09
CA ASP A 891 -36.25 40.26 16.91
C ASP A 891 -36.16 39.50 15.58
N GLN A 892 -35.17 39.83 14.73
CA GLN A 892 -34.88 39.17 13.44
C GLN A 892 -33.64 38.28 13.58
N ASP A 893 -33.84 37.08 14.10
CA ASP A 893 -32.79 36.07 14.22
C ASP A 893 -33.32 34.64 13.99
N ALA A 894 -32.43 33.73 13.60
CA ALA A 894 -32.80 32.37 13.23
C ALA A 894 -33.36 31.55 14.40
N LEU A 895 -32.82 31.76 15.61
CA LEU A 895 -33.23 31.06 16.84
C LEU A 895 -34.65 31.47 17.26
N SER A 896 -34.98 32.76 17.14
CA SER A 896 -36.31 33.29 17.44
C SER A 896 -37.34 32.86 16.38
N LEU A 897 -36.94 32.79 15.11
CA LEU A 897 -37.85 32.52 13.99
C LEU A 897 -38.04 31.04 13.64
N SER A 898 -37.24 30.12 14.19
CA SER A 898 -37.33 28.69 13.88
C SER A 898 -36.92 27.77 15.02
N VAL A 899 -37.33 26.52 14.91
CA VAL A 899 -36.72 25.40 15.63
C VAL A 899 -35.70 24.77 14.69
N SER A 900 -34.42 25.09 14.88
CA SER A 900 -33.35 24.65 13.98
C SER A 900 -32.77 23.28 14.38
N SER A 901 -32.56 22.43 13.39
CA SER A 901 -31.89 21.13 13.50
C SER A 901 -30.89 20.95 12.37
N TYR A 902 -29.95 20.02 12.52
CA TYR A 902 -28.93 19.72 11.53
C TYR A 902 -28.98 18.26 11.11
N THR A 903 -28.59 17.98 9.88
CA THR A 903 -28.43 16.60 9.40
C THR A 903 -27.31 16.54 8.36
N PRO A 904 -26.48 15.49 8.35
CA PRO A 904 -25.49 15.30 7.32
C PRO A 904 -26.11 15.19 5.93
N SER A 905 -27.29 14.58 5.79
CA SER A 905 -28.00 14.45 4.51
C SER A 905 -29.50 14.25 4.66
N ILE A 906 -30.25 14.36 3.57
CA ILE A 906 -31.67 13.99 3.56
C ILE A 906 -31.80 12.50 3.85
N LYS A 907 -30.91 11.68 3.29
CA LYS A 907 -30.83 10.24 3.61
C LYS A 907 -30.63 9.98 5.11
N ALA A 908 -29.71 10.71 5.74
CA ALA A 908 -29.49 10.62 7.19
C ALA A 908 -30.72 11.06 8.00
N LEU A 909 -31.45 12.08 7.55
CA LEU A 909 -32.70 12.52 8.19
C LEU A 909 -33.80 11.46 8.08
N LEU A 910 -33.98 10.88 6.88
CA LEU A 910 -34.94 9.79 6.68
C LEU A 910 -34.61 8.58 7.56
N HIS A 911 -33.32 8.23 7.67
CA HIS A 911 -32.86 7.19 8.58
C HIS A 911 -33.16 7.53 10.05
N ALA A 912 -32.83 8.74 10.51
CA ALA A 912 -33.11 9.18 11.89
C ALA A 912 -34.60 9.12 12.24
N ARG A 913 -35.49 9.51 11.31
CA ARG A 913 -36.94 9.43 11.50
C ARG A 913 -37.48 8.02 11.50
N GLN A 914 -36.95 7.15 10.63
CA GLN A 914 -37.27 5.73 10.69
C GLN A 914 -36.90 5.15 12.04
N ARG A 915 -35.68 5.44 12.55
CA ARG A 915 -35.26 5.02 13.90
C ARG A 915 -36.14 5.59 14.99
N SER A 916 -36.58 6.84 14.84
CA SER A 916 -37.48 7.42 15.81
C SER A 916 -38.81 6.66 15.90
N ASN A 917 -39.45 6.38 14.76
CA ASN A 917 -40.69 5.58 14.70
C ASN A 917 -40.54 4.20 15.38
N TRP A 918 -39.40 3.55 15.17
CA TRP A 918 -39.07 2.29 15.85
C TRP A 918 -38.93 2.46 17.36
N SER A 919 -38.16 3.47 17.79
CA SER A 919 -37.93 3.78 19.20
C SER A 919 -39.24 4.11 19.92
N GLN A 920 -40.13 4.89 19.28
CA GLN A 920 -41.47 5.22 19.78
C GLN A 920 -42.34 3.97 19.90
N THR A 921 -42.31 3.07 18.91
CA THR A 921 -43.04 1.80 18.95
C THR A 921 -42.56 0.91 20.11
N LEU A 922 -41.25 0.84 20.32
CA LEU A 922 -40.66 0.10 21.45
C LEU A 922 -41.03 0.71 22.80
N ARG A 923 -40.98 2.05 22.93
CA ARG A 923 -41.42 2.77 24.13
C ARG A 923 -42.91 2.55 24.42
N GLY A 924 -43.77 2.60 23.39
CA GLY A 924 -45.21 2.34 23.52
C GLY A 924 -45.53 0.93 24.00
N ARG A 925 -44.75 -0.10 23.59
CA ARG A 925 -44.87 -1.46 24.13
C ARG A 925 -44.42 -1.58 25.59
N ARG A 926 -43.57 -0.66 26.05
CA ARG A 926 -43.00 -0.60 27.41
C ARG A 926 -43.72 0.43 28.30
N HIS A 927 -45.00 0.72 28.05
CA HIS A 927 -45.81 1.80 28.66
C HIS A 927 -45.78 1.95 30.21
N GLN A 928 -45.12 1.05 30.95
CA GLN A 928 -44.92 1.07 32.40
C GLN A 928 -43.44 1.19 32.85
N GLU A 929 -42.47 1.17 31.95
CA GLU A 929 -41.04 1.27 32.27
C GLU A 929 -40.54 2.72 32.20
N LYS A 930 -39.84 3.16 33.24
CA LYS A 930 -39.13 4.45 33.25
C LYS A 930 -37.97 4.42 32.26
N LEU A 931 -37.74 5.53 31.57
CA LEU A 931 -36.56 5.71 30.69
C LEU A 931 -35.25 5.48 31.47
N ASP A 932 -34.27 4.87 30.81
CA ASP A 932 -32.94 4.64 31.34
C ASP A 932 -31.95 5.69 30.80
N LEU A 933 -31.48 6.59 31.67
CA LEU A 933 -30.40 7.54 31.42
C LEU A 933 -29.07 7.02 31.99
N THR A 934 -28.03 7.00 31.16
CA THR A 934 -26.65 6.80 31.64
C THR A 934 -25.83 8.09 31.50
N ILE A 935 -25.29 8.58 32.62
CA ILE A 935 -24.39 9.74 32.67
C ILE A 935 -22.94 9.23 32.76
N ILE A 936 -22.13 9.56 31.77
CA ILE A 936 -20.71 9.23 31.65
C ILE A 936 -19.89 10.48 31.94
N THR A 937 -19.00 10.43 32.94
CA THR A 937 -18.25 11.61 33.40
C THR A 937 -16.74 11.37 33.43
N MET A 938 -15.95 12.31 32.89
CA MET A 938 -14.49 12.34 32.99
C MET A 938 -14.01 13.65 33.64
N GLU A 939 -14.02 13.70 34.98
CA GLU A 939 -13.56 14.89 35.73
C GLU A 939 -12.04 15.07 35.63
N THR A 940 -11.30 13.97 35.86
CA THR A 940 -9.86 13.89 35.69
C THR A 940 -9.54 12.98 34.51
N THR A 941 -8.69 13.42 33.60
CA THR A 941 -8.31 12.65 32.40
C THR A 941 -6.80 12.43 32.38
N PRO A 942 -6.31 11.20 32.14
CA PRO A 942 -4.88 10.94 31.97
C PRO A 942 -4.27 11.77 30.83
N GLY A 943 -2.95 11.99 30.86
CA GLY A 943 -2.27 12.86 29.87
C GLY A 943 -2.33 14.35 30.22
N ASN A 944 -1.77 15.21 29.36
CA ASN A 944 -1.69 16.66 29.58
C ASN A 944 -3.04 17.40 29.39
N HIS A 945 -4.16 16.77 29.74
CA HIS A 945 -5.50 17.34 29.64
C HIS A 945 -5.85 18.12 30.91
N ALA A 946 -6.55 19.25 30.77
CA ALA A 946 -7.03 20.02 31.90
C ALA A 946 -8.13 19.26 32.67
N SER A 947 -8.19 19.44 33.98
CA SER A 947 -9.31 18.94 34.80
C SER A 947 -10.60 19.70 34.47
N LEU A 948 -11.75 19.01 34.49
CA LEU A 948 -13.08 19.56 34.21
C LEU A 948 -13.93 19.57 35.49
N PRO A 949 -13.73 20.50 36.42
CA PRO A 949 -14.40 20.49 37.74
C PRO A 949 -15.92 20.67 37.65
N ALA A 950 -16.43 21.29 36.58
CA ALA A 950 -17.85 21.50 36.39
C ALA A 950 -18.63 20.21 36.05
N VAL A 951 -17.96 19.15 35.58
CA VAL A 951 -18.59 17.85 35.23
C VAL A 951 -19.35 17.26 36.42
N ARG A 952 -18.83 17.43 37.65
CA ARG A 952 -19.53 16.96 38.86
C ARG A 952 -20.83 17.72 39.08
N LYS A 953 -20.79 19.05 38.93
CA LYS A 953 -21.95 19.92 39.03
C LYS A 953 -22.99 19.56 37.96
N GLU A 954 -22.56 19.36 36.72
CA GLU A 954 -23.44 18.94 35.61
C GLU A 954 -24.20 17.65 35.93
N LYS A 955 -23.46 16.60 36.35
CA LYS A 955 -24.06 15.32 36.73
C LYS A 955 -25.04 15.45 37.90
N ASP A 956 -24.69 16.21 38.94
CA ASP A 956 -25.54 16.37 40.12
C ASP A 956 -26.83 17.13 39.78
N VAL A 957 -26.72 18.16 38.95
CA VAL A 957 -27.86 18.97 38.51
C VAL A 957 -28.83 18.12 37.67
N ILE A 958 -28.33 17.32 36.72
CA ILE A 958 -29.18 16.41 35.91
C ILE A 958 -29.82 15.33 36.78
N ALA A 959 -29.04 14.68 37.65
CA ALA A 959 -29.52 13.61 38.51
C ALA A 959 -30.61 14.08 39.49
N ASN A 960 -30.52 15.32 39.97
CA ASN A 960 -31.53 15.92 40.85
C ASN A 960 -32.84 16.22 40.10
N LEU A 961 -32.76 16.71 38.86
CA LEU A 961 -33.95 17.01 38.04
C LEU A 961 -34.78 15.76 37.72
N ILE A 962 -34.11 14.65 37.38
CA ILE A 962 -34.77 13.40 36.96
C ILE A 962 -35.17 12.49 38.12
N ASN A 963 -34.85 12.87 39.36
CA ASN A 963 -35.01 12.00 40.53
C ASN A 963 -36.47 11.57 40.69
N GLY A 964 -36.72 10.26 40.69
CA GLY A 964 -38.06 9.70 40.77
C GLY A 964 -38.80 9.62 39.43
N THR A 965 -38.34 10.31 38.38
CA THR A 965 -38.93 10.29 37.03
C THR A 965 -38.33 9.19 36.16
N TRP A 966 -36.99 9.14 36.06
CA TRP A 966 -36.25 8.19 35.20
C TRP A 966 -35.27 7.33 36.00
N LYS A 967 -34.83 6.21 35.42
CA LYS A 967 -33.69 5.45 35.98
C LYS A 967 -32.40 6.16 35.56
N CYS A 968 -31.50 6.40 36.52
CA CYS A 968 -30.24 7.07 36.27
C CYS A 968 -29.07 6.17 36.69
N LYS A 969 -28.17 5.87 35.76
CA LYS A 969 -26.89 5.19 36.01
C LYS A 969 -25.75 6.17 35.83
N HIS A 970 -24.80 6.17 36.76
CA HIS A 970 -23.58 6.98 36.65
C HIS A 970 -22.37 6.09 36.36
N LEU A 971 -21.59 6.45 35.34
CA LEU A 971 -20.34 5.81 34.95
C LEU A 971 -19.19 6.82 35.09
N PRO A 972 -18.52 6.86 36.25
CA PRO A 972 -17.36 7.73 36.46
C PRO A 972 -16.11 7.14 35.83
N GLN A 973 -15.44 7.96 35.03
CA GLN A 973 -14.16 7.68 34.38
C GLN A 973 -14.05 6.29 33.73
N PRO A 974 -14.96 5.92 32.79
CA PRO A 974 -14.97 4.58 32.21
C PRO A 974 -13.91 4.38 31.13
N THR A 975 -13.69 3.13 30.75
CA THR A 975 -13.00 2.75 29.50
C THR A 975 -13.91 2.95 28.29
N ALA A 976 -13.34 3.02 27.09
CA ALA A 976 -14.10 3.09 25.84
C ALA A 976 -15.05 1.90 25.68
N SER A 977 -14.60 0.69 26.06
CA SER A 977 -15.44 -0.52 26.01
C SER A 977 -16.69 -0.43 26.90
N LEU A 978 -16.55 0.07 28.13
CA LEU A 978 -17.68 0.23 29.06
C LEU A 978 -18.63 1.35 28.62
N ALA A 979 -18.08 2.43 28.05
CA ALA A 979 -18.89 3.49 27.47
C ALA A 979 -19.70 2.98 26.26
N LEU A 980 -19.11 2.21 25.35
CA LEU A 980 -19.81 1.59 24.21
C LEU A 980 -20.94 0.66 24.66
N GLN A 981 -20.73 -0.14 25.71
CA GLN A 981 -21.78 -0.99 26.27
C GLN A 981 -22.95 -0.16 26.82
N ALA A 982 -22.67 0.96 27.50
CA ALA A 982 -23.71 1.87 27.97
C ALA A 982 -24.49 2.50 26.83
N VAL A 983 -23.79 2.88 25.75
CA VAL A 983 -24.37 3.42 24.51
C VAL A 983 -25.34 2.44 23.87
N ALA A 984 -24.99 1.15 23.82
CA ALA A 984 -25.85 0.13 23.24
C ALA A 984 -27.11 -0.21 24.07
N THR A 985 -27.14 0.12 25.37
CA THR A 985 -28.15 -0.41 26.31
C THR A 985 -29.02 0.64 27.00
N SER A 986 -28.74 1.93 26.83
CA SER A 986 -29.49 3.03 27.46
C SER A 986 -30.46 3.68 26.47
N ASP A 987 -31.57 4.26 26.96
CA ASP A 987 -32.45 5.09 26.12
C ASP A 987 -31.82 6.47 25.91
N ILE A 988 -31.18 7.02 26.96
CA ILE A 988 -30.48 8.30 26.91
C ILE A 988 -29.05 8.12 27.41
N VAL A 989 -28.08 8.73 26.71
CA VAL A 989 -26.69 8.80 27.16
C VAL A 989 -26.24 10.25 27.21
N HIS A 990 -25.68 10.65 28.34
CA HIS A 990 -25.08 11.97 28.53
C HIS A 990 -23.58 11.82 28.78
N PHE A 991 -22.76 12.37 27.89
CA PHE A 991 -21.30 12.42 28.04
C PHE A 991 -20.88 13.80 28.54
N ALA A 992 -20.17 13.84 29.66
CA ALA A 992 -19.51 15.03 30.20
C ALA A 992 -18.00 14.75 30.30
N CYS A 993 -17.27 15.07 29.23
CA CYS A 993 -15.87 14.70 29.05
C CYS A 993 -15.17 15.58 27.98
N HIS A 994 -13.86 15.40 27.80
CA HIS A 994 -13.16 16.03 26.68
C HIS A 994 -13.54 15.40 25.34
N GLY A 995 -13.85 16.23 24.36
CA GLY A 995 -14.00 15.86 22.96
C GLY A 995 -12.84 16.40 22.14
N VAL A 996 -12.35 15.60 21.20
CA VAL A 996 -11.29 15.98 20.27
C VAL A 996 -11.79 15.74 18.85
N ALA A 997 -11.93 16.81 18.09
CA ALA A 997 -12.08 16.72 16.64
C ALA A 997 -10.68 16.65 16.01
N ASP A 998 -10.35 15.50 15.42
CA ASP A 998 -9.12 15.35 14.66
C ASP A 998 -9.29 16.06 13.31
N ARG A 999 -8.32 16.92 13.01
CA ARG A 999 -8.40 17.89 11.93
C ARG A 999 -7.70 17.43 10.65
N GLY A 1000 -6.86 16.39 10.75
CA GLY A 1000 -6.25 15.73 9.61
C GLY A 1000 -7.08 14.53 9.16
N ASP A 1001 -7.59 13.76 10.11
CA ASP A 1001 -8.35 12.54 9.89
C ASP A 1001 -9.59 12.53 10.80
N PRO A 1002 -10.77 12.97 10.31
CA PRO A 1002 -11.99 13.05 11.11
C PRO A 1002 -12.39 11.72 11.75
N SER A 1003 -12.02 10.56 11.19
CA SER A 1003 -12.26 9.27 11.83
C SER A 1003 -11.49 9.07 13.13
N GLN A 1004 -10.38 9.78 13.33
CA GLN A 1004 -9.63 9.79 14.60
C GLN A 1004 -10.23 10.75 15.63
N SER A 1005 -11.31 11.46 15.30
CA SER A 1005 -12.06 12.24 16.30
C SER A 1005 -12.61 11.31 17.39
N HIS A 1006 -12.50 11.74 18.64
CA HIS A 1006 -12.79 10.87 19.78
C HIS A 1006 -13.24 11.62 21.03
N LEU A 1007 -13.94 10.89 21.90
CA LEU A 1007 -14.09 11.25 23.32
C LEU A 1007 -12.90 10.69 24.09
N VAL A 1008 -12.35 11.48 25.01
CA VAL A 1008 -11.20 11.12 25.82
C VAL A 1008 -11.67 10.45 27.10
N LEU A 1009 -11.29 9.18 27.27
CA LEU A 1009 -11.64 8.30 28.37
C LEU A 1009 -10.35 7.77 29.04
N GLU A 1010 -10.47 6.87 30.01
CA GLU A 1010 -9.31 6.26 30.69
C GLU A 1010 -9.29 4.73 30.61
N LYS A 1011 -8.09 4.16 30.58
CA LYS A 1011 -7.86 2.72 30.75
C LYS A 1011 -6.64 2.46 31.64
N PRO A 1012 -6.56 1.30 32.31
CA PRO A 1012 -5.34 0.89 32.98
C PRO A 1012 -4.21 0.67 31.97
N SER A 1013 -2.97 1.02 32.34
CA SER A 1013 -1.76 0.72 31.57
C SER A 1013 -1.55 -0.79 31.42
N LYS A 1014 -0.73 -1.21 30.45
CA LYS A 1014 -0.48 -2.65 30.18
C LYS A 1014 0.06 -3.42 31.38
N ASP A 1015 0.81 -2.75 32.24
CA ASP A 1015 1.37 -3.28 33.50
C ASP A 1015 0.49 -3.01 34.73
N GLY A 1016 -0.65 -2.33 34.55
CA GLY A 1016 -1.60 -1.96 35.61
C GLY A 1016 -1.10 -0.90 36.60
N SER A 1017 0.07 -0.31 36.37
CA SER A 1017 0.73 0.61 37.32
C SER A 1017 0.21 2.05 37.24
N SER A 1018 -0.39 2.44 36.11
CA SER A 1018 -0.86 3.80 35.86
C SER A 1018 -2.15 3.82 35.02
N LYS A 1019 -2.71 5.01 34.85
CA LYS A 1019 -3.85 5.24 33.95
C LYS A 1019 -3.36 5.90 32.67
N GLU A 1020 -3.84 5.39 31.54
CA GLU A 1020 -3.54 5.89 30.21
C GLU A 1020 -4.81 6.43 29.54
N VAL A 1021 -4.63 7.28 28.53
CA VAL A 1021 -5.74 7.77 27.70
C VAL A 1021 -6.33 6.60 26.91
N ASP A 1022 -7.64 6.43 27.02
CA ASP A 1022 -8.42 5.59 26.12
C ASP A 1022 -9.22 6.48 25.18
N LYS A 1023 -9.31 6.11 23.90
CA LYS A 1023 -9.97 6.93 22.88
C LYS A 1023 -11.21 6.21 22.40
N LEU A 1024 -12.36 6.87 22.52
CA LEU A 1024 -13.62 6.40 21.95
C LEU A 1024 -13.90 7.12 20.63
N THR A 1025 -13.55 6.48 19.52
CA THR A 1025 -13.44 7.08 18.19
C THR A 1025 -14.72 6.97 17.34
N VAL A 1026 -14.82 7.76 16.27
CA VAL A 1026 -15.89 7.67 15.25
C VAL A 1026 -16.08 6.23 14.71
N PRO A 1027 -15.04 5.51 14.24
CA PRO A 1027 -15.17 4.13 13.77
C PRO A 1027 -15.80 3.19 14.79
N GLN A 1028 -15.52 3.37 16.09
CA GLN A 1028 -16.10 2.52 17.13
C GLN A 1028 -17.61 2.74 17.29
N PHE A 1029 -18.09 3.98 17.10
CA PHE A 1029 -19.53 4.25 17.05
C PHE A 1029 -20.19 3.71 15.78
N LEU A 1030 -19.55 3.90 14.62
CA LEU A 1030 -20.04 3.36 13.35
C LEU A 1030 -20.12 1.81 13.37
N ALA A 1031 -19.23 1.15 14.12
CA ALA A 1031 -19.24 -0.30 14.29
C ALA A 1031 -20.42 -0.82 15.15
N LEU A 1032 -21.07 0.02 15.97
CA LEU A 1032 -22.23 -0.37 16.76
C LEU A 1032 -23.51 -0.53 15.94
N ASN A 1033 -23.51 -0.02 14.69
CA ASN A 1033 -24.60 0.10 13.72
C ASN A 1033 -25.92 -0.63 14.06
N ASN A 1034 -27.05 0.06 13.89
CA ASN A 1034 -28.40 -0.49 14.04
C ASN A 1034 -28.86 -0.74 15.49
N LEU A 1035 -28.46 0.11 16.44
CA LEU A 1035 -28.98 0.06 17.80
C LEU A 1035 -30.47 0.44 17.81
N GLN A 1036 -31.29 -0.43 18.38
CA GLN A 1036 -32.76 -0.28 18.37
C GLN A 1036 -33.32 0.47 19.58
N LYS A 1037 -32.60 0.46 20.70
CA LYS A 1037 -33.04 1.07 21.97
C LYS A 1037 -32.68 2.57 22.10
N PRO A 1038 -31.47 3.02 21.75
CA PRO A 1038 -31.05 4.39 22.05
C PRO A 1038 -31.88 5.45 21.35
N TRP A 1039 -32.15 6.56 22.05
CA TRP A 1039 -33.02 7.64 21.59
C TRP A 1039 -32.31 8.99 21.59
N ILE A 1040 -31.72 9.41 22.73
CA ILE A 1040 -31.05 10.71 22.88
C ILE A 1040 -29.57 10.52 23.29
N ALA A 1041 -28.66 11.10 22.54
CA ALA A 1041 -27.26 11.28 22.96
C ALA A 1041 -27.01 12.77 23.22
N PHE A 1042 -26.61 13.13 24.44
CA PHE A 1042 -26.19 14.47 24.79
C PHE A 1042 -24.67 14.49 24.99
N LEU A 1043 -23.96 15.21 24.12
CA LEU A 1043 -22.51 15.32 24.13
C LEU A 1043 -22.09 16.67 24.73
N SER A 1044 -21.99 16.73 26.06
CA SER A 1044 -21.34 17.82 26.81
C SER A 1044 -19.82 17.67 26.71
N ALA A 1045 -19.33 17.75 25.48
CA ALA A 1045 -17.94 17.61 25.12
C ALA A 1045 -17.64 18.55 23.95
N CYS A 1046 -16.44 19.11 23.94
CA CYS A 1046 -16.03 20.12 22.96
C CYS A 1046 -15.98 19.55 21.53
N THR A 1047 -16.50 20.32 20.57
CA THR A 1047 -16.28 20.11 19.11
C THR A 1047 -16.81 18.76 18.60
N THR A 1048 -17.89 18.24 19.19
CA THR A 1048 -18.48 16.93 18.85
C THR A 1048 -19.35 16.93 17.61
N ALA A 1049 -19.81 18.10 17.17
CA ALA A 1049 -20.60 18.32 15.97
C ALA A 1049 -19.85 19.10 14.87
N SER A 1050 -18.54 19.26 15.01
CA SER A 1050 -17.74 20.07 14.09
C SER A 1050 -16.84 19.24 13.19
N MET A 1051 -16.63 19.76 11.99
CA MET A 1051 -15.82 19.16 10.96
C MET A 1051 -14.37 19.58 11.15
N GLY A 1052 -13.50 18.61 11.39
CA GLY A 1052 -12.07 18.84 11.55
C GLY A 1052 -11.38 19.31 10.26
N THR A 1053 -11.98 19.11 9.08
CA THR A 1053 -11.37 19.37 7.77
C THR A 1053 -12.39 19.78 6.71
N PHE A 1054 -12.00 20.68 5.80
CA PHE A 1054 -12.81 21.08 4.64
C PHE A 1054 -12.90 19.98 3.58
N ARG A 1055 -11.86 19.14 3.41
CA ARG A 1055 -11.82 18.11 2.36
C ARG A 1055 -12.84 16.98 2.54
N LEU A 1056 -13.40 16.86 3.74
CA LEU A 1056 -14.42 15.88 4.08
C LEU A 1056 -15.67 16.58 4.64
N GLY A 1057 -15.84 17.88 4.37
CA GLY A 1057 -16.95 18.67 4.90
C GLY A 1057 -18.33 18.13 4.48
N ASP A 1058 -18.42 17.57 3.27
CA ASP A 1058 -19.65 16.97 2.76
C ASP A 1058 -19.95 15.58 3.35
N GLU A 1059 -19.03 14.96 4.10
CA GLU A 1059 -19.23 13.62 4.68
C GLU A 1059 -19.97 13.62 6.01
N GLY A 1060 -19.92 14.72 6.79
CA GLY A 1060 -20.53 14.76 8.12
C GLY A 1060 -19.89 13.79 9.13
N LEU A 1061 -18.64 13.39 8.91
CA LEU A 1061 -17.90 12.39 9.72
C LEU A 1061 -17.42 12.98 11.07
N HIS A 1062 -18.36 13.37 11.93
CA HIS A 1062 -18.12 13.82 13.32
C HIS A 1062 -18.86 12.91 14.32
N MET A 1063 -18.58 13.07 15.61
CA MET A 1063 -19.17 12.25 16.69
C MET A 1063 -20.70 12.25 16.64
N SER A 1064 -21.33 13.41 16.45
CA SER A 1064 -22.80 13.48 16.40
C SER A 1064 -23.39 12.70 15.21
N GLY A 1065 -22.75 12.72 14.04
CA GLY A 1065 -23.19 11.97 12.86
C GLY A 1065 -22.99 10.47 13.06
N ALA A 1066 -21.85 10.07 13.64
CA ALA A 1066 -21.58 8.68 13.96
C ALA A 1066 -22.62 8.07 14.92
N LEU A 1067 -23.07 8.84 15.92
CA LEU A 1067 -24.10 8.40 16.87
C LEU A 1067 -25.50 8.32 16.23
N GLN A 1068 -25.84 9.22 15.30
CA GLN A 1068 -27.08 9.09 14.53
C GLN A 1068 -27.11 7.78 13.74
N ILE A 1069 -26.00 7.44 13.08
CA ILE A 1069 -25.86 6.20 12.33
C ILE A 1069 -25.87 4.98 13.25
N ALA A 1070 -25.24 5.08 14.42
CA ALA A 1070 -25.25 4.01 15.43
C ALA A 1070 -26.67 3.65 15.88
N GLY A 1071 -27.62 4.60 15.85
CA GLY A 1071 -29.05 4.35 16.09
C GLY A 1071 -29.78 5.43 16.88
N PHE A 1072 -29.11 6.49 17.32
CA PHE A 1072 -29.76 7.58 18.06
C PHE A 1072 -30.63 8.43 17.14
N SER A 1073 -31.90 8.60 17.49
CA SER A 1073 -32.82 9.49 16.77
C SER A 1073 -32.46 10.97 16.96
N HIS A 1074 -31.90 11.32 18.12
CA HIS A 1074 -31.51 12.69 18.47
C HIS A 1074 -30.11 12.73 19.07
N VAL A 1075 -29.29 13.65 18.59
CA VAL A 1075 -27.97 13.92 19.12
C VAL A 1075 -27.79 15.41 19.34
N ILE A 1076 -27.42 15.78 20.56
CA ILE A 1076 -27.04 17.14 20.93
C ILE A 1076 -25.52 17.18 21.01
N GLY A 1077 -24.88 18.05 20.24
CA GLY A 1077 -23.42 18.21 20.26
C GLY A 1077 -22.99 19.65 20.02
N SER A 1078 -21.70 19.92 20.17
CA SER A 1078 -21.15 21.28 20.11
C SER A 1078 -20.34 21.53 18.83
N LEU A 1079 -20.54 22.69 18.19
CA LEU A 1079 -19.80 23.12 16.99
C LEU A 1079 -18.39 23.64 17.31
N TRP A 1080 -18.17 24.15 18.52
CA TRP A 1080 -16.86 24.64 18.97
C TRP A 1080 -16.68 24.39 20.47
N PRO A 1081 -15.47 24.55 21.03
CA PRO A 1081 -15.24 24.37 22.45
C PRO A 1081 -16.15 25.28 23.29
N VAL A 1082 -16.81 24.70 24.29
CA VAL A 1082 -17.75 25.38 25.19
C VAL A 1082 -17.07 25.61 26.55
N GLU A 1083 -17.36 26.74 27.18
CA GLU A 1083 -16.95 26.98 28.57
C GLU A 1083 -17.71 26.05 29.52
N ASP A 1084 -16.98 25.45 30.47
CA ASP A 1084 -17.48 24.47 31.44
C ASP A 1084 -18.78 24.88 32.13
N GLU A 1085 -18.88 26.14 32.61
CA GLU A 1085 -20.08 26.62 33.29
C GLU A 1085 -21.30 26.74 32.36
N VAL A 1086 -21.08 27.11 31.10
CA VAL A 1086 -22.14 27.24 30.09
C VAL A 1086 -22.69 25.87 29.70
N GLY A 1087 -21.83 24.85 29.63
CA GLY A 1087 -22.25 23.46 29.43
C GLY A 1087 -23.25 23.01 30.49
N VAL A 1088 -22.97 23.26 31.77
CA VAL A 1088 -23.87 22.96 32.89
C VAL A 1088 -25.23 23.65 32.74
N GLU A 1089 -25.24 24.93 32.37
CA GLU A 1089 -26.48 25.70 32.20
C GLU A 1089 -27.35 25.16 31.07
N ILE A 1090 -26.75 24.87 29.90
CA ILE A 1090 -27.46 24.28 28.76
C ILE A 1090 -28.01 22.90 29.13
N ALA A 1091 -27.20 22.03 29.73
CA ALA A 1091 -27.62 20.69 30.11
C ALA A 1091 -28.77 20.73 31.13
N HIS A 1092 -28.68 21.58 32.16
CA HIS A 1092 -29.75 21.78 33.13
C HIS A 1092 -31.05 22.23 32.44
N ALA A 1093 -30.99 23.29 31.64
CA ALA A 1093 -32.16 23.84 30.98
C ALA A 1093 -32.77 22.86 29.97
N PHE A 1094 -31.95 22.09 29.26
CA PHE A 1094 -32.41 21.06 28.33
C PHE A 1094 -33.22 19.99 29.05
N TYR A 1095 -32.68 19.38 30.11
CA TYR A 1095 -33.40 18.34 30.85
C TYR A 1095 -34.60 18.89 31.63
N GLU A 1096 -34.53 20.11 32.15
CA GLU A 1096 -35.65 20.81 32.79
C GLU A 1096 -36.83 20.95 31.81
N ASN A 1097 -36.57 21.42 30.59
CA ASN A 1097 -37.59 21.54 29.54
C ASN A 1097 -38.11 20.18 29.07
N LEU A 1098 -37.25 19.16 29.01
CA LEU A 1098 -37.65 17.82 28.58
C LEU A 1098 -38.54 17.10 29.60
N ILE A 1099 -38.33 17.33 30.91
CA ILE A 1099 -39.11 16.74 32.01
C ILE A 1099 -40.39 17.54 32.30
N GLY A 1100 -40.39 18.84 32.02
CA GLY A 1100 -41.56 19.72 32.24
C GLY A 1100 -42.80 19.36 31.43
N VAL A 1101 -42.67 18.43 30.48
CA VAL A 1101 -43.73 17.86 29.66
C VAL A 1101 -44.16 16.52 30.27
N ALA A 1102 -45.44 16.14 30.18
CA ALA A 1102 -45.87 14.84 30.73
C ALA A 1102 -45.08 13.69 30.07
N PRO A 1103 -44.67 12.64 30.81
CA PRO A 1103 -43.80 11.57 30.29
C PRO A 1103 -44.33 10.88 29.02
N ASP A 1104 -45.66 10.78 28.89
CA ASP A 1104 -46.34 10.20 27.74
C ASP A 1104 -46.44 11.13 26.51
N SER A 1105 -45.88 12.35 26.61
CA SER A 1105 -45.94 13.41 25.59
C SER A 1105 -44.57 13.95 25.17
N VAL A 1106 -43.48 13.29 25.56
CA VAL A 1106 -42.14 13.63 25.04
C VAL A 1106 -41.97 12.97 23.67
N ASP A 1107 -42.25 13.73 22.62
CA ASP A 1107 -42.03 13.35 21.23
C ASP A 1107 -40.72 13.95 20.66
N ASP A 1108 -40.47 13.71 19.38
CA ASP A 1108 -39.25 14.13 18.68
C ASP A 1108 -39.14 15.65 18.51
N GLU A 1109 -40.30 16.32 18.39
CA GLU A 1109 -40.36 17.77 18.27
C GLU A 1109 -39.90 18.42 19.59
N MET A 1110 -40.35 17.86 20.72
CA MET A 1110 -39.97 18.32 22.05
C MET A 1110 -38.47 18.25 22.33
N VAL A 1111 -37.73 17.31 21.75
CA VAL A 1111 -36.27 17.21 21.97
C VAL A 1111 -35.54 18.44 21.44
N ALA A 1112 -35.81 18.87 20.19
CA ALA A 1112 -35.15 20.07 19.68
C ALA A 1112 -35.75 21.37 20.23
N LEU A 1113 -37.03 21.38 20.57
CA LEU A 1113 -37.63 22.50 21.32
C LEU A 1113 -36.96 22.69 22.67
N ALA A 1114 -36.71 21.61 23.41
CA ALA A 1114 -36.02 21.66 24.71
C ALA A 1114 -34.61 22.26 24.58
N LEU A 1115 -33.87 21.93 23.51
CA LEU A 1115 -32.59 22.55 23.23
C LEU A 1115 -32.72 24.03 22.84
N ARG A 1116 -33.68 24.37 21.98
CA ARG A 1116 -33.96 25.77 21.59
C ARG A 1116 -34.24 26.63 22.82
N GLU A 1117 -35.13 26.19 23.70
CA GLU A 1117 -35.47 26.93 24.92
C GLU A 1117 -34.28 27.01 25.88
N ALA A 1118 -33.45 25.96 25.97
CA ALA A 1118 -32.20 26.01 26.74
C ALA A 1118 -31.24 27.07 26.19
N VAL A 1119 -31.06 27.12 24.87
CA VAL A 1119 -30.21 28.11 24.20
C VAL A 1119 -30.76 29.53 24.38
N ILE A 1120 -32.08 29.74 24.29
CA ILE A 1120 -32.72 31.04 24.56
C ILE A 1120 -32.49 31.48 26.00
N LYS A 1121 -32.63 30.58 26.97
CA LYS A 1121 -32.38 30.86 28.40
C LYS A 1121 -30.94 31.29 28.64
N VAL A 1122 -29.97 30.61 28.04
CA VAL A 1122 -28.55 30.98 28.14
C VAL A 1122 -28.24 32.28 27.37
N ARG A 1123 -28.91 32.54 26.24
CA ARG A 1123 -28.82 33.83 25.53
C ARG A 1123 -29.26 34.99 26.40
N GLN A 1124 -30.28 34.83 27.25
CA GLN A 1124 -30.70 35.86 28.21
C GLN A 1124 -29.62 36.18 29.25
N HIS A 1125 -28.83 35.18 29.68
CA HIS A 1125 -27.68 35.39 30.55
C HIS A 1125 -26.46 36.00 29.82
N TYR A 1126 -26.29 35.69 28.53
CA TYR A 1126 -25.13 36.12 27.73
C TYR A 1126 -25.53 36.80 26.39
N PRO A 1127 -26.29 37.91 26.40
CA PRO A 1127 -26.91 38.45 25.19
C PRO A 1127 -25.91 38.92 24.13
N SER A 1128 -24.75 39.44 24.55
CA SER A 1128 -23.70 39.94 23.66
C SER A 1128 -22.66 38.89 23.26
N SER A 1129 -22.83 37.63 23.65
CA SER A 1129 -21.83 36.58 23.46
C SER A 1129 -22.43 35.35 22.79
N TRP A 1130 -22.74 35.49 21.50
CA TRP A 1130 -23.36 34.43 20.71
C TRP A 1130 -22.54 33.13 20.65
N THR A 1131 -21.23 33.24 20.74
CA THR A 1131 -20.32 32.08 20.83
C THR A 1131 -20.51 31.26 22.11
N LYS A 1132 -21.14 31.81 23.17
CA LYS A 1132 -21.45 31.06 24.39
C LYS A 1132 -22.75 30.27 24.26
N TRP A 1133 -23.83 30.91 23.83
CA TRP A 1133 -25.15 30.27 23.80
C TRP A 1133 -25.39 29.42 22.54
N ALA A 1134 -24.78 29.75 21.40
CA ALA A 1134 -25.06 29.08 20.11
C ALA A 1134 -24.15 27.89 19.80
N ALA A 1135 -23.39 27.39 20.79
CA ALA A 1135 -22.43 26.34 20.53
C ALA A 1135 -23.10 24.97 20.29
N TYR A 1136 -24.23 24.72 20.96
CA TYR A 1136 -24.93 23.44 20.90
C TYR A 1136 -25.96 23.39 19.78
N ILE A 1137 -25.94 22.29 19.03
CA ILE A 1137 -26.91 22.01 17.97
C ILE A 1137 -27.65 20.70 18.24
N HIS A 1138 -28.90 20.66 17.81
CA HIS A 1138 -29.67 19.44 17.69
C HIS A 1138 -29.43 18.84 16.30
N SER A 1139 -29.07 17.57 16.23
CA SER A 1139 -29.01 16.81 14.99
C SER A 1139 -29.88 15.57 15.12
N GLY A 1140 -30.83 15.36 14.21
CA GLY A 1140 -31.67 14.16 14.25
C GLY A 1140 -33.04 14.32 13.63
N ALA A 1141 -33.95 13.43 14.02
CA ALA A 1141 -35.32 13.33 13.53
C ALA A 1141 -36.11 14.63 13.60
#